data_AF-Q64RV4-F1
#
_entry.id   AF-Q64RV4-F1
#
_cell.length_a   1.000
_cell.length_b   1.000
_cell.length_c   1.000
_cell.angle_alpha   90.00
_cell.angle_beta   90.00
_cell.angle_gamma   90.00
#
_symmetry.space_group_name_H-M   'P 1'
#
loop_
_entity.id
_entity.type
_entity.pdbx_description
1 polymer ?
#
loop_
_entity_poly.entity_id
_entity_poly.type
_entity_poly.pdbx_seq_one_letter_code
_entity_poly.pdbx_strand_id
1 'polypeptide(L)'
;MKIYFLPMLLSLFFLGACDKNDEIIPEDADENFITSVVMTVDGKSYTADITDNTVTITVPYTVSLNNAEVEFKYTTSATIIPDPETVTDWDNERTFRVTSYNGDAREYTYKVVKSEIESDGDVELKTTEEVASFAATKTTVVKGNLIIGSDAEEAEKITDISALASLKEVTGNIVIRNSYNGADLTGLDNIVSAGGLQVGSTDVASKATELHMISMKALETLSGDISVYNDQVTYVLFEKLATIEGSVMFNASSLQSFEFPVLTTVGQDLNLQGLNEENTAAGSIASLEIPELTSVGGVLSVNNLAKLTSMSFLKLKETGGLDFHTVPVMLETINLPEIETVNGSIIMEANMEAPPTGSFVPQRNDVLQAFGGMDKLTTIKGQIKIKNFTALKQLPDWSKITTLGSITLDYLEDVSGTLLLPNARFETFGETAPQIEIINKVQLSKIETAEDLSNVNFVITSLTNNKFPEITFKNIKDFTCKPTTNNTDYTISTIQHVYGNLNVTGQMRSNAKFPDLEIIDGYGYIQIPMFASITMPVLKEVGGQFYLSGNFTSCNLPLLSKVCCSASPVYYKEGEGSLAISLQSKSLDIPELLHVGGEGLFVNKATGITCDKLQTIDGTLQIKSATSLSQETLSMEKLETLHGVVFDGLTKFTDYTFFGKFIENGMITGESWSVTKCGYNPTFQNMKDKQYTQQD
;
A
#
# COMPACT_ATOMS: atom_id res chain seq x y z
N MET A 1 -54.49 6.87 69.55
CA MET A 1 -54.73 7.85 68.47
C MET A 1 -55.50 7.10 67.39
N LYS A 2 -56.83 7.23 67.42
CA LYS A 2 -57.67 7.81 66.35
C LYS A 2 -57.61 7.01 65.03
N ILE A 3 -58.70 6.65 64.36
CA ILE A 3 -60.15 6.76 64.58
C ILE A 3 -60.81 5.79 63.57
N TYR A 4 -61.93 5.20 64.00
CA TYR A 4 -63.04 4.56 63.30
C TYR A 4 -63.33 5.01 61.85
N PHE A 5 -63.94 4.12 61.04
CA PHE A 5 -65.39 4.19 60.76
C PHE A 5 -65.88 3.02 59.85
N LEU A 6 -66.62 2.08 60.45
CA LEU A 6 -67.81 1.39 59.90
C LEU A 6 -68.88 2.47 59.59
N PRO A 7 -69.94 2.29 58.77
CA PRO A 7 -70.97 1.24 58.88
C PRO A 7 -71.39 0.72 57.48
N MET A 8 -72.32 -0.22 57.25
CA MET A 8 -73.67 -0.41 57.79
C MET A 8 -74.19 -1.73 57.14
N LEU A 9 -74.60 -2.75 57.90
CA LEU A 9 -76.01 -3.16 58.14
C LEU A 9 -76.71 -3.76 56.89
N LEU A 10 -77.56 -4.79 56.94
CA LEU A 10 -78.17 -5.59 57.99
C LEU A 10 -79.03 -6.67 57.29
N SER A 11 -79.16 -7.86 57.89
CA SER A 11 -80.40 -8.67 58.00
C SER A 11 -81.14 -9.19 56.75
N LEU A 12 -81.80 -10.35 56.72
CA LEU A 12 -82.00 -11.49 57.63
C LEU A 12 -82.79 -12.56 56.79
N PHE A 13 -82.46 -13.85 56.96
CA PHE A 13 -83.32 -15.07 56.97
C PHE A 13 -84.18 -15.41 55.73
N PHE A 14 -84.19 -16.65 55.23
CA PHE A 14 -84.78 -17.82 55.89
C PHE A 14 -84.10 -19.15 55.52
N LEU A 15 -84.14 -20.07 56.48
CA LEU A 15 -83.77 -21.49 56.39
C LEU A 15 -84.78 -22.29 55.55
N GLY A 16 -84.26 -23.20 54.73
CA GLY A 16 -84.96 -24.34 54.16
C GLY A 16 -83.93 -25.44 53.86
N ALA A 17 -84.05 -26.57 54.54
CA ALA A 17 -83.13 -27.70 54.43
C ALA A 17 -83.24 -28.41 53.07
N CYS A 18 -82.10 -28.76 52.47
CA CYS A 18 -81.94 -29.85 51.50
C CYS A 18 -80.49 -30.37 51.55
N ASP A 19 -80.32 -31.66 51.29
CA ASP A 19 -79.15 -32.51 51.53
C ASP A 19 -77.78 -31.87 51.29
N LYS A 20 -76.90 -31.97 52.30
CA LYS A 20 -75.47 -31.79 52.12
C LYS A 20 -74.91 -33.01 51.40
N ASN A 21 -74.95 -33.00 50.07
CA ASN A 21 -73.84 -33.58 49.34
C ASN A 21 -72.65 -32.66 49.60
N ASP A 22 -71.73 -33.07 50.48
CA ASP A 22 -70.43 -32.41 50.55
C ASP A 22 -69.82 -32.52 49.14
N GLU A 23 -69.82 -31.41 48.39
CA GLU A 23 -69.10 -31.33 47.14
C GLU A 23 -67.65 -31.66 47.43
N ILE A 24 -67.16 -32.73 46.80
CA ILE A 24 -65.76 -33.14 46.90
C ILE A 24 -64.95 -32.05 46.22
N ILE A 25 -64.34 -31.16 47.00
CA ILE A 25 -63.42 -30.14 46.50
C ILE A 25 -62.19 -30.86 45.94
N PRO A 26 -61.83 -30.67 44.66
CA PRO A 26 -60.65 -31.28 44.06
C PRO A 26 -59.35 -30.84 44.76
N GLU A 27 -58.34 -31.71 44.79
CA GLU A 27 -57.04 -31.42 45.40
C GLU A 27 -56.30 -30.25 44.70
N ASP A 28 -56.61 -30.01 43.43
CA ASP A 28 -56.06 -28.96 42.56
C ASP A 28 -56.97 -27.71 42.47
N ALA A 29 -57.91 -27.51 43.41
CA ALA A 29 -58.96 -26.48 43.31
C ALA A 29 -58.48 -25.02 43.23
N ASP A 30 -57.26 -24.73 43.71
CA ASP A 30 -56.62 -23.41 43.61
C ASP A 30 -55.73 -23.26 42.36
N GLU A 31 -55.49 -24.35 41.63
CA GLU A 31 -54.59 -24.36 40.49
C GLU A 31 -55.29 -23.88 39.21
N ASN A 32 -54.56 -23.16 38.36
CA ASN A 32 -55.05 -22.64 37.08
C ASN A 32 -53.97 -22.67 36.01
N PHE A 33 -53.25 -23.79 35.92
CA PHE A 33 -52.08 -23.92 35.06
C PHE A 33 -52.41 -24.60 33.74
N ILE A 34 -51.79 -24.13 32.65
CA ILE A 34 -51.59 -24.95 31.46
C ILE A 34 -50.37 -25.84 31.75
N THR A 35 -50.54 -27.15 31.66
CA THR A 35 -49.53 -28.13 32.07
C THR A 35 -48.82 -28.80 30.89
N SER A 36 -49.46 -28.86 29.71
CA SER A 36 -48.85 -29.39 28.49
C SER A 36 -49.65 -28.96 27.27
N VAL A 37 -48.95 -28.56 26.21
CA VAL A 37 -49.57 -28.36 24.89
C VAL A 37 -48.70 -29.08 23.86
N VAL A 38 -49.29 -30.05 23.16
CA VAL A 38 -48.64 -30.78 22.08
C VAL A 38 -49.51 -30.68 20.83
N MET A 39 -48.92 -30.24 19.71
CA MET A 39 -49.61 -30.20 18.43
C MET A 39 -49.01 -31.22 17.49
N THR A 40 -49.85 -31.99 16.82
CA THR A 40 -49.43 -33.01 15.85
C THR A 40 -49.93 -32.62 14.47
N VAL A 41 -48.99 -32.51 13.53
CA VAL A 41 -49.24 -32.25 12.11
C VAL A 41 -48.47 -33.28 11.31
N ASP A 42 -49.13 -33.94 10.37
CA ASP A 42 -48.56 -34.99 9.51
C ASP A 42 -47.81 -36.10 10.30
N GLY A 43 -48.34 -36.45 11.48
CA GLY A 43 -47.77 -37.49 12.36
C GLY A 43 -46.53 -37.07 13.15
N LYS A 44 -46.11 -35.81 13.06
CA LYS A 44 -45.01 -35.24 13.85
C LYS A 44 -45.55 -34.32 14.94
N SER A 45 -45.14 -34.57 16.19
CA SER A 45 -45.58 -33.82 17.36
C SER A 45 -44.59 -32.71 17.74
N TYR A 46 -45.12 -31.54 18.07
CA TYR A 46 -44.40 -30.36 18.52
C TYR A 46 -44.89 -30.02 19.92
N THR A 47 -44.00 -30.07 20.91
CA THR A 47 -44.32 -29.76 22.30
C THR A 47 -44.03 -28.28 22.54
N ALA A 48 -44.99 -27.58 23.15
CA ALA A 48 -44.81 -26.18 23.51
C ALA A 48 -43.92 -26.04 24.76
N ASP A 49 -43.11 -24.99 24.77
CA ASP A 49 -42.40 -24.52 25.95
C ASP A 49 -43.32 -23.58 26.76
N ILE A 50 -43.48 -23.85 28.06
CA ILE A 50 -44.42 -23.13 28.94
C ILE A 50 -43.62 -22.48 30.05
N THR A 51 -43.33 -21.18 29.89
CA THR A 51 -42.59 -20.38 30.86
C THR A 51 -43.24 -19.01 31.01
N ASP A 52 -43.31 -18.49 32.24
CA ASP A 52 -43.81 -17.13 32.53
C ASP A 52 -45.17 -16.81 31.88
N ASN A 53 -46.14 -17.72 32.03
CA ASN A 53 -47.47 -17.64 31.43
C ASN A 53 -47.47 -17.47 29.89
N THR A 54 -46.41 -17.88 29.20
CA THR A 54 -46.36 -17.92 27.73
C THR A 54 -46.27 -19.37 27.29
N VAL A 55 -47.11 -19.76 26.34
CA VAL A 55 -47.08 -21.06 25.66
C VAL A 55 -46.47 -20.83 24.28
N THR A 56 -45.21 -21.22 24.09
CA THR A 56 -44.49 -21.03 22.83
C THR A 56 -44.37 -22.36 22.11
N ILE A 57 -44.95 -22.46 20.91
CA ILE A 57 -44.73 -23.63 20.06
C ILE A 57 -43.79 -23.26 18.90
N THR A 58 -42.66 -23.98 18.80
CA THR A 58 -41.67 -23.77 17.74
C THR A 58 -41.86 -24.83 16.66
N VAL A 59 -42.12 -24.40 15.43
CA VAL A 59 -42.29 -25.30 14.29
C VAL A 59 -41.52 -24.78 13.08
N PRO A 60 -41.04 -25.64 12.17
CA PRO A 60 -40.45 -25.19 10.91
C PRO A 60 -41.39 -24.25 10.15
N TYR A 61 -40.84 -23.28 9.42
CA TYR A 61 -41.63 -22.30 8.67
C TYR A 61 -42.57 -22.92 7.61
N THR A 62 -42.32 -24.18 7.20
CA THR A 62 -43.15 -24.95 6.29
C THR A 62 -44.37 -25.60 6.96
N VAL A 63 -44.40 -25.67 8.28
CA VAL A 63 -45.45 -26.34 9.05
C VAL A 63 -46.51 -25.30 9.44
N SER A 64 -47.73 -25.46 8.91
CA SER A 64 -48.91 -24.77 9.41
C SER A 64 -49.50 -25.55 10.57
N LEU A 65 -49.82 -24.87 11.67
CA LEU A 65 -50.50 -25.48 12.80
C LEU A 65 -52.03 -25.41 12.67
N ASN A 66 -52.54 -24.77 11.61
CA ASN A 66 -53.98 -24.71 11.39
C ASN A 66 -54.57 -26.11 11.22
N ASN A 67 -55.63 -26.40 11.96
CA ASN A 67 -56.27 -27.70 12.07
C ASN A 67 -55.34 -28.83 12.56
N ALA A 68 -54.26 -28.51 13.28
CA ALA A 68 -53.44 -29.51 13.95
C ALA A 68 -54.28 -30.33 14.94
N GLU A 69 -53.91 -31.59 15.14
CA GLU A 69 -54.40 -32.37 16.26
C GLU A 69 -53.74 -31.86 17.54
N VAL A 70 -54.52 -31.43 18.53
CA VAL A 70 -53.98 -30.75 19.72
C VAL A 70 -54.29 -31.52 20.98
N GLU A 71 -53.25 -31.90 21.72
CA GLU A 71 -53.35 -32.35 23.10
C GLU A 71 -53.07 -31.14 24.01
N PHE A 72 -54.15 -30.53 24.51
CA PHE A 72 -54.09 -29.33 25.36
C PHE A 72 -54.49 -29.68 26.79
N LYS A 73 -53.52 -29.80 27.69
CA LYS A 73 -53.74 -30.13 29.10
C LYS A 73 -53.58 -28.91 29.99
N TYR A 74 -54.51 -28.77 30.91
CA TYR A 74 -54.55 -27.77 31.96
C TYR A 74 -55.05 -28.43 33.25
N THR A 75 -54.97 -27.71 34.38
CA THR A 75 -55.46 -28.17 35.69
C THR A 75 -56.86 -28.80 35.55
N THR A 76 -57.06 -29.99 36.11
CA THR A 76 -58.24 -30.84 35.81
C THR A 76 -59.53 -30.23 36.34
N SER A 77 -59.48 -29.57 37.49
CA SER A 77 -60.64 -28.88 38.09
C SER A 77 -60.89 -27.45 37.57
N ALA A 78 -60.01 -26.92 36.73
CA ALA A 78 -60.12 -25.57 36.19
C ALA A 78 -61.02 -25.51 34.93
N THR A 79 -61.43 -24.29 34.55
CA THR A 79 -62.07 -24.00 33.25
C THR A 79 -61.15 -23.14 32.40
N ILE A 80 -61.20 -23.28 31.07
CA ILE A 80 -60.35 -22.53 30.13
C ILE A 80 -61.21 -21.86 29.06
N ILE A 81 -60.88 -20.61 28.71
CA ILE A 81 -61.55 -19.84 27.64
C ILE A 81 -60.49 -19.15 26.76
N PRO A 82 -60.57 -19.24 25.42
CA PRO A 82 -61.50 -20.07 24.66
C PRO A 82 -61.24 -21.57 24.88
N ASP A 83 -62.23 -22.40 24.60
CA ASP A 83 -62.07 -23.86 24.63
C ASP A 83 -61.08 -24.29 23.54
N PRO A 84 -59.92 -24.90 23.90
CA PRO A 84 -58.92 -25.36 22.93
C PRO A 84 -59.49 -26.27 21.85
N GLU A 85 -60.52 -27.09 22.13
CA GLU A 85 -61.13 -28.00 21.14
C GLU A 85 -61.85 -27.26 20.01
N THR A 86 -62.21 -25.99 20.23
CA THR A 86 -62.91 -25.15 19.25
C THR A 86 -61.96 -24.34 18.36
N VAL A 87 -60.66 -24.34 18.67
CA VAL A 87 -59.65 -23.57 17.94
C VAL A 87 -59.16 -24.35 16.72
N THR A 88 -59.20 -23.70 15.56
CA THR A 88 -58.73 -24.27 14.28
C THR A 88 -57.58 -23.48 13.65
N ASP A 89 -57.37 -22.22 14.06
CA ASP A 89 -56.42 -21.30 13.45
C ASP A 89 -55.17 -21.10 14.32
N TRP A 90 -54.54 -22.21 14.72
CA TRP A 90 -53.41 -22.24 15.66
C TRP A 90 -52.12 -21.55 15.17
N ASP A 91 -52.02 -21.10 13.91
CA ASP A 91 -50.89 -20.26 13.51
C ASP A 91 -50.95 -18.84 14.11
N ASN A 92 -52.13 -18.40 14.60
CA ASN A 92 -52.32 -17.07 15.15
C ASN A 92 -52.10 -17.02 16.67
N GLU A 93 -51.41 -15.97 17.11
CA GLU A 93 -51.25 -15.63 18.54
C GLU A 93 -52.62 -15.43 19.20
N ARG A 94 -52.80 -15.95 20.43
CA ARG A 94 -54.04 -15.77 21.20
C ARG A 94 -53.80 -15.87 22.70
N THR A 95 -54.80 -15.46 23.47
CA THR A 95 -54.78 -15.58 24.93
C THR A 95 -55.76 -16.65 25.41
N PHE A 96 -55.30 -17.53 26.29
CA PHE A 96 -56.11 -18.48 27.04
C PHE A 96 -56.22 -18.03 28.49
N ARG A 97 -57.44 -17.95 29.02
CA ARG A 97 -57.69 -17.68 30.44
C ARG A 97 -58.10 -18.97 31.12
N VAL A 98 -57.25 -19.46 32.02
CA VAL A 98 -57.53 -20.60 32.88
C VAL A 98 -58.04 -20.09 34.22
N THR A 99 -59.21 -20.54 34.66
CA THR A 99 -59.84 -20.15 35.93
C THR A 99 -59.94 -21.39 36.82
N SER A 100 -59.32 -21.35 38.00
CA SER A 100 -59.33 -22.45 38.96
C SER A 100 -60.74 -22.76 39.44
N TYR A 101 -60.95 -23.92 40.05
CA TYR A 101 -62.24 -24.28 40.66
C TYR A 101 -62.72 -23.21 41.65
N ASN A 102 -61.80 -22.62 42.42
CA ASN A 102 -62.09 -21.55 43.39
C ASN A 102 -62.24 -20.14 42.78
N GLY A 103 -62.05 -19.99 41.47
CA GLY A 103 -62.36 -18.75 40.73
C GLY A 103 -61.18 -17.83 40.43
N ASP A 104 -59.95 -18.20 40.82
CA ASP A 104 -58.75 -17.44 40.48
C ASP A 104 -58.36 -17.65 39.02
N ALA A 105 -58.15 -16.57 38.27
CA ALA A 105 -57.82 -16.64 36.86
C ALA A 105 -56.35 -16.34 36.56
N ARG A 106 -55.78 -17.10 35.63
CA ARG A 106 -54.46 -16.90 35.05
C ARG A 106 -54.58 -16.84 33.53
N GLU A 107 -53.97 -15.82 32.94
CA GLU A 107 -53.93 -15.65 31.49
C GLU A 107 -52.61 -16.17 30.94
N TYR A 108 -52.69 -16.87 29.81
CA TYR A 108 -51.58 -17.41 29.07
C TYR A 108 -51.59 -16.88 27.65
N THR A 109 -50.45 -16.36 27.17
CA THR A 109 -50.28 -15.99 25.76
C THR A 109 -49.73 -17.18 25.00
N TYR A 110 -50.49 -17.67 24.02
CA TYR A 110 -50.05 -18.67 23.06
C TYR A 110 -49.45 -17.98 21.83
N LYS A 111 -48.24 -18.39 21.43
CA LYS A 111 -47.56 -17.89 20.22
C LYS A 111 -46.83 -19.00 19.47
N VAL A 112 -46.73 -18.83 18.14
CA VAL A 112 -45.98 -19.71 17.26
C VAL A 112 -44.67 -19.06 16.85
N VAL A 113 -43.56 -19.74 17.06
CA VAL A 113 -42.25 -19.34 16.54
C VAL A 113 -41.93 -20.23 15.34
N LYS A 114 -41.65 -19.62 14.18
CA LYS A 114 -41.20 -20.38 13.01
C LYS A 114 -39.68 -20.54 13.09
N SER A 115 -39.19 -21.79 13.04
CA SER A 115 -37.77 -22.10 13.00
C SER A 115 -37.28 -22.29 11.57
N GLU A 116 -36.00 -21.99 11.35
CA GLU A 116 -35.30 -22.34 10.12
C GLU A 116 -35.15 -23.88 9.98
N ILE A 117 -34.92 -24.36 8.76
CA ILE A 117 -34.64 -25.76 8.46
C ILE A 117 -33.15 -25.84 8.12
N GLU A 118 -32.40 -26.53 8.97
CA GLU A 118 -30.94 -26.53 8.93
C GLU A 118 -30.40 -27.84 8.33
N SER A 119 -29.35 -27.74 7.53
CA SER A 119 -28.51 -28.85 7.11
C SER A 119 -27.15 -28.75 7.79
N ASP A 120 -26.73 -29.78 8.52
CA ASP A 120 -25.41 -29.84 9.14
C ASP A 120 -24.33 -30.27 8.14
N GLY A 121 -23.21 -29.56 8.11
CA GLY A 121 -22.07 -29.87 7.25
C GLY A 121 -22.24 -29.36 5.80
N ASP A 122 -21.30 -29.77 4.95
CA ASP A 122 -21.24 -29.36 3.55
C ASP A 122 -22.33 -30.03 2.71
N VAL A 123 -22.92 -29.26 1.81
CA VAL A 123 -23.91 -29.72 0.82
C VAL A 123 -23.27 -29.67 -0.56
N GLU A 124 -23.11 -30.83 -1.20
CA GLU A 124 -22.54 -30.94 -2.55
C GLU A 124 -23.62 -31.42 -3.55
N LEU A 125 -23.86 -30.60 -4.58
CA LEU A 125 -24.90 -30.80 -5.60
C LEU A 125 -24.22 -30.90 -6.98
N LYS A 126 -23.97 -32.11 -7.46
CA LYS A 126 -23.27 -32.41 -8.73
C LYS A 126 -24.21 -32.59 -9.91
N THR A 127 -25.48 -32.93 -9.66
CA THR A 127 -26.49 -33.19 -10.69
C THR A 127 -27.77 -32.39 -10.48
N THR A 128 -28.59 -32.31 -11.53
CA THR A 128 -29.90 -31.65 -11.46
C THR A 128 -30.84 -32.37 -10.49
N GLU A 129 -30.73 -33.69 -10.39
CA GLU A 129 -31.51 -34.51 -9.46
C GLU A 129 -31.13 -34.22 -8.00
N GLU A 130 -29.85 -34.00 -7.70
CA GLU A 130 -29.38 -33.63 -6.37
C GLU A 130 -29.88 -32.23 -5.98
N VAL A 131 -29.88 -31.26 -6.91
CA VAL A 131 -30.48 -29.93 -6.69
C VAL A 131 -31.97 -30.06 -6.34
N ALA A 132 -32.74 -30.83 -7.11
CA ALA A 132 -34.16 -31.04 -6.85
C ALA A 132 -34.41 -31.75 -5.51
N SER A 133 -33.60 -32.76 -5.19
CA SER A 133 -33.68 -33.52 -3.94
C SER A 133 -33.37 -32.65 -2.73
N PHE A 134 -32.35 -31.81 -2.82
CA PHE A 134 -32.01 -30.86 -1.77
C PHE A 134 -33.09 -29.79 -1.62
N ALA A 135 -33.60 -29.22 -2.71
CA ALA A 135 -34.71 -28.26 -2.65
C ALA A 135 -35.99 -28.83 -2.03
N ALA A 136 -36.23 -30.14 -2.15
CA ALA A 136 -37.36 -30.82 -1.52
C ALA A 136 -37.25 -30.88 0.01
N THR A 137 -36.04 -30.79 0.57
CA THR A 137 -35.82 -30.71 2.03
C THR A 137 -36.34 -29.41 2.64
N LYS A 138 -36.51 -28.37 1.80
CA LYS A 138 -36.83 -27.01 2.25
C LYS A 138 -35.81 -26.47 3.24
N THR A 139 -34.54 -26.83 3.10
CA THR A 139 -33.46 -26.24 3.89
C THR A 139 -33.39 -24.73 3.63
N THR A 140 -33.25 -23.95 4.70
CA THR A 140 -33.01 -22.50 4.67
C THR A 140 -31.61 -22.12 5.13
N VAL A 141 -30.96 -22.96 5.93
CA VAL A 141 -29.62 -22.72 6.47
C VAL A 141 -28.72 -23.91 6.20
N VAL A 142 -27.57 -23.68 5.58
CA VAL A 142 -26.51 -24.69 5.44
C VAL A 142 -25.38 -24.36 6.42
N LYS A 143 -25.13 -25.24 7.40
CA LYS A 143 -24.05 -25.11 8.39
C LYS A 143 -22.73 -25.69 7.86
N GLY A 144 -22.31 -25.18 6.72
CA GLY A 144 -21.15 -25.65 5.96
C GLY A 144 -21.09 -24.96 4.61
N ASN A 145 -20.33 -25.53 3.68
CA ASN A 145 -20.24 -25.06 2.31
C ASN A 145 -21.45 -25.51 1.49
N LEU A 146 -21.87 -24.67 0.54
CA LEU A 146 -22.78 -25.07 -0.55
C LEU A 146 -21.96 -25.19 -1.84
N ILE A 147 -21.80 -26.41 -2.34
CA ILE A 147 -20.97 -26.70 -3.52
C ILE A 147 -21.90 -27.10 -4.67
N ILE A 148 -21.88 -26.34 -5.76
CA ILE A 148 -22.75 -26.54 -6.93
C ILE A 148 -21.88 -26.91 -8.13
N GLY A 149 -22.17 -28.06 -8.72
CA GLY A 149 -21.46 -28.66 -9.85
C GLY A 149 -20.27 -29.52 -9.43
N SER A 150 -19.50 -29.95 -10.44
CA SER A 150 -18.32 -30.79 -10.30
C SER A 150 -17.23 -30.33 -11.28
N ASP A 151 -15.96 -30.57 -10.94
CA ASP A 151 -14.83 -30.28 -11.83
C ASP A 151 -14.44 -31.49 -12.72
N ALA A 152 -15.16 -32.60 -12.63
CA ALA A 152 -14.93 -33.75 -13.50
C ALA A 152 -15.27 -33.41 -14.97
N GLU A 153 -14.42 -33.88 -15.89
CA GLU A 153 -14.49 -33.55 -17.32
C GLU A 153 -15.85 -33.90 -17.97
N GLU A 154 -16.43 -35.03 -17.57
CA GLU A 154 -17.71 -35.55 -18.09
C GLU A 154 -18.85 -35.40 -17.06
N ALA A 155 -18.76 -34.41 -16.16
CA ALA A 155 -19.81 -34.15 -15.19
C ALA A 155 -21.12 -33.66 -15.84
N GLU A 156 -22.26 -34.06 -15.26
CA GLU A 156 -23.56 -33.54 -15.65
C GLU A 156 -23.61 -32.01 -15.50
N LYS A 157 -24.21 -31.35 -16.48
CA LYS A 157 -24.36 -29.90 -16.50
C LYS A 157 -25.58 -29.49 -15.70
N ILE A 158 -25.38 -28.63 -14.69
CA ILE A 158 -26.47 -28.00 -13.93
C ILE A 158 -26.78 -26.65 -14.58
N THR A 159 -27.95 -26.51 -15.18
CA THR A 159 -28.34 -25.27 -15.89
C THR A 159 -29.29 -24.37 -15.10
N ASP A 160 -29.90 -24.90 -14.04
CA ASP A 160 -30.91 -24.20 -13.26
C ASP A 160 -30.80 -24.58 -11.77
N ILE A 161 -30.74 -23.55 -10.92
CA ILE A 161 -30.71 -23.67 -9.46
C ILE A 161 -31.83 -22.84 -8.80
N SER A 162 -32.83 -22.39 -9.56
CA SER A 162 -33.98 -21.61 -9.08
C SER A 162 -34.74 -22.30 -7.94
N ALA A 163 -34.70 -23.63 -7.90
CA ALA A 163 -35.28 -24.44 -6.82
C ALA A 163 -34.63 -24.19 -5.44
N LEU A 164 -33.42 -23.63 -5.39
CA LEU A 164 -32.68 -23.30 -4.17
C LEU A 164 -33.15 -22.02 -3.47
N ALA A 165 -34.20 -21.37 -3.98
CA ALA A 165 -34.72 -20.10 -3.46
C ALA A 165 -35.20 -20.15 -1.99
N SER A 166 -35.29 -21.31 -1.34
CA SER A 166 -35.54 -21.35 0.11
C SER A 166 -34.33 -20.96 0.95
N LEU A 167 -33.11 -21.05 0.42
CA LEU A 167 -31.89 -20.74 1.17
C LEU A 167 -31.83 -19.26 1.56
N LYS A 168 -31.48 -19.03 2.82
CA LYS A 168 -31.29 -17.72 3.44
C LYS A 168 -29.88 -17.52 3.98
N GLU A 169 -29.19 -18.61 4.33
CA GLU A 169 -27.85 -18.54 4.93
C GLU A 169 -27.01 -19.77 4.56
N VAL A 170 -25.72 -19.53 4.32
CA VAL A 170 -24.70 -20.57 4.16
C VAL A 170 -23.51 -20.20 5.05
N THR A 171 -23.32 -20.86 6.18
CA THR A 171 -22.27 -20.44 7.14
C THR A 171 -20.86 -20.59 6.59
N GLY A 172 -20.67 -21.46 5.59
CA GLY A 172 -19.43 -21.61 4.82
C GLY A 172 -19.49 -20.94 3.45
N ASN A 173 -18.65 -21.39 2.53
CA ASN A 173 -18.55 -20.81 1.19
C ASN A 173 -19.62 -21.38 0.26
N ILE A 174 -20.13 -20.52 -0.62
CA ILE A 174 -20.84 -20.92 -1.83
C ILE A 174 -19.78 -21.15 -2.92
N VAL A 175 -19.66 -22.38 -3.42
CA VAL A 175 -18.63 -22.78 -4.38
C VAL A 175 -19.29 -23.22 -5.69
N ILE A 176 -18.99 -22.54 -6.79
CA ILE A 176 -19.46 -22.86 -8.13
C ILE A 176 -18.34 -23.56 -8.90
N ARG A 177 -18.61 -24.79 -9.35
CA ARG A 177 -17.68 -25.68 -10.05
C ARG A 177 -17.92 -25.71 -11.56
N ASN A 178 -16.98 -26.28 -12.31
CA ASN A 178 -16.94 -26.21 -13.78
C ASN A 178 -18.17 -26.81 -14.50
N SER A 179 -18.89 -27.75 -13.89
CA SER A 179 -20.11 -28.32 -14.50
C SER A 179 -21.35 -27.44 -14.35
N TYR A 180 -21.28 -26.34 -13.58
CA TYR A 180 -22.35 -25.35 -13.59
C TYR A 180 -22.41 -24.63 -14.94
N ASN A 181 -23.60 -24.61 -15.53
CA ASN A 181 -23.87 -24.13 -16.88
C ASN A 181 -25.15 -23.28 -16.91
N GLY A 182 -25.51 -22.69 -15.77
CA GLY A 182 -26.55 -21.68 -15.67
C GLY A 182 -26.01 -20.29 -16.01
N ALA A 183 -26.88 -19.43 -16.52
CA ALA A 183 -26.51 -18.07 -16.96
C ALA A 183 -26.16 -17.13 -15.81
N ASP A 184 -26.76 -17.38 -14.64
CA ASP A 184 -26.69 -16.52 -13.46
C ASP A 184 -26.78 -17.32 -12.16
N LEU A 185 -26.76 -16.64 -11.01
CA LEU A 185 -26.93 -17.24 -9.68
C LEU A 185 -28.28 -16.89 -9.01
N THR A 186 -29.30 -16.52 -9.78
CA THR A 186 -30.59 -15.99 -9.24
C THR A 186 -31.32 -16.95 -8.30
N GLY A 187 -31.09 -18.27 -8.42
CA GLY A 187 -31.59 -19.25 -7.44
C GLY A 187 -31.11 -19.04 -6.01
N LEU A 188 -30.08 -18.21 -5.81
CA LEU A 188 -29.49 -17.85 -4.53
C LEU A 188 -29.88 -16.44 -4.06
N ASP A 189 -30.82 -15.77 -4.75
CA ASP A 189 -31.20 -14.37 -4.49
C ASP A 189 -31.72 -14.10 -3.05
N ASN A 190 -32.19 -15.13 -2.34
CA ASN A 190 -32.72 -15.00 -0.98
C ASN A 190 -31.68 -15.19 0.13
N ILE A 191 -30.43 -15.52 -0.22
CA ILE A 191 -29.35 -15.65 0.76
C ILE A 191 -28.98 -14.26 1.27
N VAL A 192 -29.08 -14.07 2.59
CA VAL A 192 -28.78 -12.84 3.30
C VAL A 192 -27.33 -12.80 3.79
N SER A 193 -26.78 -13.95 4.17
CA SER A 193 -25.38 -14.05 4.61
C SER A 193 -24.73 -15.34 4.13
N ALA A 194 -23.42 -15.26 3.85
CA ALA A 194 -22.62 -16.44 3.60
C ALA A 194 -21.19 -16.32 4.14
N GLY A 195 -20.49 -17.46 4.26
CA GLY A 195 -19.07 -17.50 4.57
C GLY A 195 -18.18 -16.94 3.45
N GLY A 196 -18.60 -17.08 2.19
CA GLY A 196 -17.86 -16.57 1.04
C GLY A 196 -18.47 -17.01 -0.29
N LEU A 197 -17.93 -16.52 -1.41
CA LEU A 197 -18.30 -16.92 -2.76
C LEU A 197 -17.06 -17.30 -3.56
N GLN A 198 -17.03 -18.50 -4.11
CA GLN A 198 -15.92 -19.01 -4.91
C GLN A 198 -16.40 -19.47 -6.30
N VAL A 199 -15.80 -18.89 -7.34
CA VAL A 199 -15.94 -19.32 -8.74
C VAL A 199 -14.53 -19.43 -9.31
N GLY A 200 -13.92 -20.62 -9.22
CA GLY A 200 -12.50 -20.80 -9.53
C GLY A 200 -11.57 -20.21 -8.45
N SER A 201 -10.30 -20.04 -8.80
CA SER A 201 -9.24 -19.57 -7.92
C SER A 201 -8.08 -18.96 -8.70
N THR A 202 -7.12 -18.35 -8.01
CA THR A 202 -5.85 -17.89 -8.60
C THR A 202 -5.10 -18.98 -9.35
N ASP A 203 -5.14 -20.20 -8.83
CA ASP A 203 -4.34 -21.32 -9.34
C ASP A 203 -5.06 -22.05 -10.47
N VAL A 204 -6.39 -22.08 -10.40
CA VAL A 204 -7.27 -22.77 -11.36
C VAL A 204 -8.50 -21.92 -11.63
N ALA A 205 -8.51 -21.25 -12.77
CA ALA A 205 -9.67 -20.52 -13.26
C ALA A 205 -10.85 -21.47 -13.55
N SER A 206 -12.06 -20.98 -13.31
CA SER A 206 -13.30 -21.70 -13.59
C SER A 206 -13.55 -21.81 -15.09
N LYS A 207 -14.01 -22.99 -15.52
CA LYS A 207 -14.44 -23.32 -16.88
C LYS A 207 -15.96 -23.34 -17.04
N ALA A 208 -16.71 -22.75 -16.10
CA ALA A 208 -18.14 -22.56 -16.25
C ALA A 208 -18.38 -21.57 -17.41
N THR A 209 -18.76 -22.08 -18.58
CA THR A 209 -18.77 -21.29 -19.83
C THR A 209 -19.98 -20.38 -20.00
N GLU A 210 -21.08 -20.69 -19.32
CA GLU A 210 -22.34 -19.94 -19.47
C GLU A 210 -22.60 -18.97 -18.31
N LEU A 211 -21.76 -18.95 -17.25
CA LEU A 211 -21.97 -18.07 -16.11
C LEU A 211 -21.59 -16.63 -16.49
N HIS A 212 -22.59 -15.84 -16.86
CA HIS A 212 -22.41 -14.47 -17.32
C HIS A 212 -22.72 -13.43 -16.24
N MET A 213 -23.62 -13.74 -15.30
CA MET A 213 -24.06 -12.81 -14.27
C MET A 213 -23.89 -13.38 -12.86
N ILE A 214 -23.19 -12.64 -12.00
CA ILE A 214 -23.13 -12.91 -10.56
C ILE A 214 -24.00 -11.87 -9.86
N SER A 215 -25.13 -12.32 -9.31
CA SER A 215 -25.99 -11.49 -8.49
C SER A 215 -26.66 -12.31 -7.40
N MET A 216 -26.80 -11.70 -6.22
CA MET A 216 -27.48 -12.24 -5.07
C MET A 216 -28.19 -11.07 -4.36
N LYS A 217 -29.46 -10.83 -4.70
CA LYS A 217 -30.16 -9.58 -4.34
C LYS A 217 -30.29 -9.31 -2.83
N ALA A 218 -30.48 -10.36 -2.03
CA ALA A 218 -30.64 -10.23 -0.58
C ALA A 218 -29.32 -10.25 0.21
N LEU A 219 -28.18 -10.52 -0.44
CA LEU A 219 -26.92 -10.72 0.27
C LEU A 219 -26.45 -9.42 0.92
N GLU A 220 -26.32 -9.40 2.24
CA GLU A 220 -25.97 -8.24 3.05
C GLU A 220 -24.55 -8.31 3.60
N THR A 221 -24.07 -9.52 3.96
CA THR A 221 -22.77 -9.72 4.60
C THR A 221 -22.06 -10.99 4.15
N LEU A 222 -20.73 -10.92 4.04
CA LEU A 222 -19.86 -12.09 3.92
C LEU A 222 -18.80 -12.09 5.02
N SER A 223 -18.64 -13.21 5.73
CA SER A 223 -17.60 -13.36 6.77
C SER A 223 -16.23 -13.77 6.22
N GLY A 224 -16.13 -13.98 4.91
CA GLY A 224 -14.91 -14.39 4.22
C GLY A 224 -14.86 -13.80 2.82
N ASP A 225 -14.24 -14.52 1.89
CA ASP A 225 -13.81 -13.94 0.62
C ASP A 225 -14.86 -14.04 -0.49
N ILE A 226 -14.80 -13.11 -1.44
CA ILE A 226 -15.29 -13.32 -2.80
C ILE A 226 -14.06 -13.60 -3.68
N SER A 227 -14.05 -14.76 -4.36
CA SER A 227 -13.00 -15.16 -5.29
C SER A 227 -13.62 -15.61 -6.61
N VAL A 228 -13.51 -14.78 -7.65
CA VAL A 228 -14.07 -15.04 -8.98
C VAL A 228 -12.97 -14.97 -10.03
N TYR A 229 -12.62 -16.13 -10.58
CA TYR A 229 -11.65 -16.31 -11.65
C TYR A 229 -12.36 -17.01 -12.79
N ASN A 230 -13.04 -16.25 -13.64
CA ASN A 230 -13.86 -16.77 -14.73
C ASN A 230 -13.96 -15.73 -15.85
N ASP A 231 -13.58 -16.12 -17.06
CA ASP A 231 -13.51 -15.23 -18.22
C ASP A 231 -14.88 -14.96 -18.88
N GLN A 232 -15.95 -15.58 -18.42
CA GLN A 232 -17.30 -15.44 -18.99
C GLN A 232 -18.19 -14.49 -18.19
N VAL A 233 -17.81 -14.18 -16.94
CA VAL A 233 -18.53 -13.22 -16.10
C VAL A 233 -18.45 -11.84 -16.74
N THR A 234 -19.62 -11.28 -17.04
CA THR A 234 -19.81 -9.98 -17.70
C THR A 234 -20.43 -8.95 -16.75
N TYR A 235 -21.33 -9.40 -15.85
CA TYR A 235 -22.05 -8.54 -14.92
C TYR A 235 -21.92 -9.04 -13.48
N VAL A 236 -21.57 -8.14 -12.57
CA VAL A 236 -21.56 -8.38 -11.13
C VAL A 236 -22.43 -7.34 -10.46
N LEU A 237 -23.42 -7.77 -9.67
CA LEU A 237 -24.30 -6.88 -8.92
C LEU A 237 -24.67 -7.46 -7.56
N PHE A 238 -24.26 -6.78 -6.49
CA PHE A 238 -24.71 -7.06 -5.13
C PHE A 238 -25.43 -5.84 -4.54
N GLU A 239 -26.76 -5.80 -4.68
CA GLU A 239 -27.59 -4.64 -4.33
C GLU A 239 -27.51 -4.24 -2.85
N LYS A 240 -27.32 -5.20 -1.95
CA LYS A 240 -27.39 -5.01 -0.49
C LYS A 240 -26.12 -5.34 0.28
N LEU A 241 -25.07 -5.80 -0.40
CA LEU A 241 -23.85 -6.27 0.26
C LEU A 241 -23.06 -5.10 0.81
N ALA A 242 -23.18 -4.90 2.13
CA ALA A 242 -22.62 -3.74 2.81
C ALA A 242 -21.25 -4.02 3.42
N THR A 243 -20.95 -5.27 3.75
CA THR A 243 -19.71 -5.66 4.47
C THR A 243 -19.19 -7.00 4.00
N ILE A 244 -17.88 -7.05 3.76
CA ILE A 244 -17.12 -8.26 3.44
C ILE A 244 -15.94 -8.30 4.41
N GLU A 245 -15.89 -9.28 5.32
CA GLU A 245 -14.80 -9.41 6.29
C GLU A 245 -13.50 -9.93 5.64
N GLY A 246 -13.62 -10.67 4.53
CA GLY A 246 -12.50 -11.17 3.75
C GLY A 246 -12.04 -10.23 2.63
N SER A 247 -11.45 -10.83 1.60
CA SER A 247 -11.00 -10.19 0.37
C SER A 247 -12.04 -10.26 -0.74
N VAL A 248 -11.97 -9.33 -1.69
CA VAL A 248 -12.71 -9.34 -2.96
C VAL A 248 -11.70 -9.49 -4.09
N MET A 249 -11.65 -10.66 -4.71
CA MET A 249 -10.68 -11.03 -5.74
C MET A 249 -11.41 -11.38 -7.03
N PHE A 250 -11.23 -10.56 -8.07
CA PHE A 250 -11.82 -10.78 -9.39
C PHE A 250 -10.75 -10.80 -10.48
N ASN A 251 -10.75 -11.86 -11.29
CA ASN A 251 -10.14 -11.87 -12.61
C ASN A 251 -11.18 -12.34 -13.64
N ALA A 252 -11.71 -11.40 -14.42
CA ALA A 252 -12.75 -11.65 -15.41
C ALA A 252 -12.50 -10.84 -16.69
N SER A 253 -11.94 -11.47 -17.72
CA SER A 253 -11.57 -10.78 -18.96
C SER A 253 -12.75 -10.30 -19.83
N SER A 254 -13.98 -10.74 -19.55
CA SER A 254 -15.20 -10.28 -20.23
C SER A 254 -16.02 -9.25 -19.44
N LEU A 255 -15.50 -8.76 -18.31
CA LEU A 255 -16.24 -7.88 -17.41
C LEU A 255 -16.68 -6.57 -18.09
N GLN A 256 -17.97 -6.25 -17.95
CA GLN A 256 -18.62 -5.06 -18.50
C GLN A 256 -19.22 -4.17 -17.41
N SER A 257 -19.77 -4.77 -16.35
CA SER A 257 -20.27 -4.04 -15.16
C SER A 257 -19.84 -4.71 -13.86
N PHE A 258 -19.54 -3.87 -12.86
CA PHE A 258 -19.13 -4.28 -11.52
C PHE A 258 -19.75 -3.33 -10.48
N GLU A 259 -20.86 -3.76 -9.87
CA GLU A 259 -21.73 -2.90 -9.07
C GLU A 259 -21.85 -3.38 -7.62
N PHE A 260 -21.37 -2.52 -6.71
CA PHE A 260 -21.48 -2.67 -5.26
C PHE A 260 -22.03 -1.35 -4.67
N PRO A 261 -23.33 -1.06 -4.87
CA PRO A 261 -23.91 0.25 -4.57
C PRO A 261 -23.89 0.65 -3.10
N VAL A 262 -23.86 -0.32 -2.17
CA VAL A 262 -23.91 -0.06 -0.72
C VAL A 262 -22.70 -0.61 0.05
N LEU A 263 -21.69 -1.15 -0.65
CA LEU A 263 -20.51 -1.73 0.00
C LEU A 263 -19.73 -0.63 0.72
N THR A 264 -19.57 -0.79 2.04
CA THR A 264 -18.89 0.20 2.89
C THR A 264 -17.48 -0.22 3.31
N THR A 265 -17.25 -1.53 3.47
CA THR A 265 -16.02 -2.07 4.07
C THR A 265 -15.64 -3.39 3.43
N VAL A 266 -14.35 -3.52 3.11
CA VAL A 266 -13.67 -4.78 2.78
C VAL A 266 -12.58 -5.00 3.83
N GLY A 267 -12.61 -6.12 4.55
CA GLY A 267 -11.72 -6.37 5.69
C GLY A 267 -10.27 -6.65 5.28
N GLN A 268 -10.05 -7.20 4.09
CA GLN A 268 -8.73 -7.47 3.53
C GLN A 268 -8.56 -6.75 2.17
N ASP A 269 -8.17 -7.46 1.11
CA ASP A 269 -7.85 -6.85 -0.19
C ASP A 269 -9.09 -6.66 -1.06
N LEU A 270 -9.13 -5.60 -1.87
CA LEU A 270 -10.09 -5.46 -2.98
C LEU A 270 -9.29 -5.39 -4.28
N ASN A 271 -9.27 -6.49 -5.02
CA ASN A 271 -8.50 -6.64 -6.25
C ASN A 271 -9.41 -6.95 -7.43
N LEU A 272 -9.47 -6.03 -8.39
CA LEU A 272 -10.17 -6.18 -9.64
C LEU A 272 -9.20 -6.22 -10.82
N GLN A 273 -9.22 -7.31 -11.57
CA GLN A 273 -8.39 -7.54 -12.75
C GLN A 273 -9.19 -8.08 -13.94
N GLY A 274 -8.68 -7.79 -15.15
CA GLY A 274 -9.18 -8.32 -16.41
C GLY A 274 -8.06 -8.92 -17.25
N LEU A 275 -7.36 -9.94 -16.76
CA LEU A 275 -6.34 -10.66 -17.52
C LEU A 275 -6.97 -11.82 -18.29
N ASN A 276 -6.66 -11.93 -19.59
CA ASN A 276 -7.01 -13.10 -20.40
C ASN A 276 -5.96 -14.22 -20.28
N GLU A 277 -6.21 -15.35 -20.97
CA GLU A 277 -5.31 -16.52 -21.00
C GLU A 277 -3.87 -16.21 -21.49
N GLU A 278 -3.68 -15.12 -22.24
CA GLU A 278 -2.36 -14.66 -22.71
C GLU A 278 -1.65 -13.70 -21.71
N ASN A 279 -2.22 -13.51 -20.52
CA ASN A 279 -1.77 -12.53 -19.51
C ASN A 279 -1.74 -11.10 -20.05
N THR A 280 -2.71 -10.73 -20.89
CA THR A 280 -2.88 -9.38 -21.42
C THR A 280 -4.14 -8.73 -20.88
N ALA A 281 -4.12 -7.40 -20.74
CA ALA A 281 -5.27 -6.63 -20.29
C ALA A 281 -6.47 -6.81 -21.24
N ALA A 282 -7.65 -6.99 -20.66
CA ALA A 282 -8.91 -7.28 -21.34
C ALA A 282 -10.09 -6.57 -20.64
N GLY A 283 -11.32 -6.97 -20.93
CA GLY A 283 -12.54 -6.36 -20.40
C GLY A 283 -13.04 -5.17 -21.22
N SER A 284 -14.32 -4.86 -21.08
CA SER A 284 -14.98 -3.72 -21.74
C SER A 284 -15.57 -2.70 -20.76
N ILE A 285 -15.42 -2.93 -19.45
CA ILE A 285 -15.79 -1.95 -18.42
C ILE A 285 -15.08 -0.61 -18.68
N ALA A 286 -15.88 0.44 -18.83
CA ALA A 286 -15.38 1.80 -19.10
C ALA A 286 -15.27 2.64 -17.81
N SER A 287 -16.17 2.43 -16.87
CA SER A 287 -16.20 3.14 -15.59
C SER A 287 -16.36 2.17 -14.43
N LEU A 288 -15.56 2.39 -13.38
CA LEU A 288 -15.67 1.68 -12.11
C LEU A 288 -16.04 2.64 -10.99
N GLU A 289 -17.11 2.34 -10.25
CA GLU A 289 -17.52 3.13 -9.10
C GLU A 289 -17.96 2.22 -7.94
N ILE A 290 -17.43 2.49 -6.75
CA ILE A 290 -17.90 1.89 -5.49
C ILE A 290 -18.22 3.04 -4.53
N PRO A 291 -19.43 3.61 -4.62
CA PRO A 291 -19.72 4.97 -4.13
C PRO A 291 -19.74 5.07 -2.60
N GLU A 292 -20.08 3.96 -1.93
CA GLU A 292 -20.21 3.90 -0.47
C GLU A 292 -18.96 3.35 0.24
N LEU A 293 -17.92 2.93 -0.50
CA LEU A 293 -16.73 2.31 0.07
C LEU A 293 -15.98 3.33 0.93
N THR A 294 -15.84 3.02 2.23
CA THR A 294 -15.17 3.89 3.21
C THR A 294 -13.80 3.37 3.62
N SER A 295 -13.60 2.04 3.64
CA SER A 295 -12.33 1.42 4.02
C SER A 295 -12.07 0.09 3.33
N VAL A 296 -10.77 -0.17 3.09
CA VAL A 296 -10.23 -1.46 2.65
C VAL A 296 -9.08 -1.81 3.60
N GLY A 297 -9.18 -2.90 4.36
CA GLY A 297 -8.16 -3.21 5.37
C GLY A 297 -6.80 -3.54 4.77
N GLY A 298 -6.79 -4.19 3.60
CA GLY A 298 -5.63 -4.50 2.77
C GLY A 298 -5.45 -3.54 1.60
N VAL A 299 -5.06 -4.05 0.45
CA VAL A 299 -4.77 -3.26 -0.75
C VAL A 299 -6.01 -3.13 -1.64
N LEU A 300 -6.28 -1.91 -2.10
CA LEU A 300 -7.20 -1.64 -3.20
C LEU A 300 -6.43 -1.63 -4.53
N SER A 301 -6.75 -2.57 -5.41
CA SER A 301 -6.10 -2.79 -6.70
C SER A 301 -7.11 -2.84 -7.84
N VAL A 302 -6.82 -2.09 -8.91
CA VAL A 302 -7.61 -2.07 -10.15
C VAL A 302 -6.63 -2.07 -11.31
N ASN A 303 -6.49 -3.22 -11.97
CA ASN A 303 -5.38 -3.47 -12.88
C ASN A 303 -5.86 -4.21 -14.15
N ASN A 304 -5.16 -4.02 -15.27
CA ASN A 304 -5.38 -4.80 -16.49
C ASN A 304 -6.81 -4.70 -17.11
N LEU A 305 -7.55 -3.61 -16.86
CA LEU A 305 -8.88 -3.38 -17.47
C LEU A 305 -8.75 -2.52 -18.74
N ALA A 306 -8.61 -3.15 -19.91
CA ALA A 306 -8.16 -2.53 -21.16
C ALA A 306 -8.99 -1.32 -21.65
N LYS A 307 -10.27 -1.22 -21.27
CA LYS A 307 -11.18 -0.14 -21.70
C LYS A 307 -11.53 0.87 -20.60
N LEU A 308 -10.94 0.75 -19.41
CA LEU A 308 -11.23 1.63 -18.29
C LEU A 308 -10.78 3.07 -18.59
N THR A 309 -11.71 4.02 -18.52
CA THR A 309 -11.46 5.45 -18.66
C THR A 309 -11.71 6.22 -17.36
N SER A 310 -12.50 5.68 -16.44
CA SER A 310 -12.75 6.32 -15.14
C SER A 310 -12.80 5.33 -13.98
N MET A 311 -12.26 5.74 -12.83
CA MET A 311 -12.47 5.05 -11.56
C MET A 311 -12.76 6.03 -10.42
N SER A 312 -13.70 5.67 -9.54
CA SER A 312 -14.22 6.57 -8.51
C SER A 312 -14.49 5.84 -7.18
N PHE A 313 -13.87 6.34 -6.11
CA PHE A 313 -14.02 5.86 -4.74
C PHE A 313 -14.28 7.06 -3.82
N LEU A 314 -15.44 7.67 -3.98
CA LEU A 314 -15.74 9.00 -3.44
C LEU A 314 -15.70 9.10 -1.92
N LYS A 315 -15.99 8.00 -1.21
CA LYS A 315 -16.05 7.97 0.26
C LYS A 315 -14.88 7.26 0.93
N LEU A 316 -13.90 6.77 0.15
CA LEU A 316 -12.78 5.99 0.68
C LEU A 316 -11.88 6.89 1.53
N LYS A 317 -11.75 6.57 2.82
CA LYS A 317 -10.97 7.35 3.80
C LYS A 317 -9.64 6.69 4.16
N GLU A 318 -9.64 5.36 4.26
CA GLU A 318 -8.49 4.58 4.69
C GLU A 318 -8.33 3.32 3.84
N THR A 319 -7.07 3.00 3.53
CA THR A 319 -6.71 1.71 2.92
C THR A 319 -5.37 1.19 3.42
N GLY A 320 -5.15 -0.12 3.38
CA GLY A 320 -3.84 -0.74 3.51
C GLY A 320 -2.87 -0.33 2.40
N GLY A 321 -3.36 -0.11 1.18
CA GLY A 321 -2.58 0.34 0.03
C GLY A 321 -3.45 0.72 -1.16
N LEU A 322 -2.90 1.50 -2.09
CA LEU A 322 -3.47 1.72 -3.43
C LEU A 322 -2.47 1.15 -4.44
N ASP A 323 -2.86 0.12 -5.19
CA ASP A 323 -1.99 -0.51 -6.19
C ASP A 323 -2.65 -0.55 -7.57
N PHE A 324 -2.40 0.51 -8.33
CA PHE A 324 -2.83 0.69 -9.71
C PHE A 324 -1.60 0.67 -10.63
N HIS A 325 -0.96 -0.49 -10.74
CA HIS A 325 0.31 -0.65 -11.44
C HIS A 325 0.20 -0.88 -12.96
N THR A 326 -1.00 -1.18 -13.49
CA THR A 326 -1.25 -1.38 -14.93
C THR A 326 -2.51 -0.67 -15.42
N VAL A 327 -2.61 0.64 -15.18
CA VAL A 327 -3.76 1.42 -15.66
C VAL A 327 -3.69 1.69 -17.18
N PRO A 328 -4.82 1.76 -17.90
CA PRO A 328 -4.81 1.99 -19.34
C PRO A 328 -4.27 3.36 -19.75
N VAL A 329 -3.71 3.41 -20.96
CA VAL A 329 -3.25 4.67 -21.58
C VAL A 329 -4.40 5.66 -21.82
N MET A 330 -5.65 5.18 -21.89
CA MET A 330 -6.86 5.99 -22.10
C MET A 330 -7.56 6.43 -20.80
N LEU A 331 -6.97 6.19 -19.63
CA LEU A 331 -7.56 6.62 -18.36
C LEU A 331 -7.69 8.14 -18.31
N GLU A 332 -8.91 8.64 -18.10
CA GLU A 332 -9.27 10.05 -18.07
C GLU A 332 -9.40 10.60 -16.65
N THR A 333 -9.94 9.82 -15.72
CA THR A 333 -10.24 10.28 -14.36
C THR A 333 -9.99 9.22 -13.28
N ILE A 334 -9.51 9.68 -12.12
CA ILE A 334 -9.38 8.92 -10.88
C ILE A 334 -9.88 9.82 -9.76
N ASN A 335 -10.90 9.40 -9.01
CA ASN A 335 -11.47 10.19 -7.92
C ASN A 335 -11.31 9.51 -6.55
N LEU A 336 -10.53 10.16 -5.67
CA LEU A 336 -10.24 9.78 -4.29
C LEU A 336 -10.29 11.04 -3.38
N PRO A 337 -11.43 11.76 -3.30
CA PRO A 337 -11.49 13.07 -2.63
C PRO A 337 -11.41 12.99 -1.10
N GLU A 338 -11.80 11.85 -0.50
CA GLU A 338 -11.90 11.68 0.95
C GLU A 338 -10.75 10.87 1.56
N ILE A 339 -9.75 10.44 0.76
CA ILE A 339 -8.65 9.61 1.27
C ILE A 339 -7.74 10.41 2.21
N GLU A 340 -7.55 9.90 3.42
CA GLU A 340 -6.78 10.52 4.49
C GLU A 340 -5.55 9.69 4.89
N THR A 341 -5.70 8.36 4.88
CA THR A 341 -4.68 7.42 5.37
C THR A 341 -4.44 6.27 4.39
N VAL A 342 -3.17 6.02 4.09
CA VAL A 342 -2.70 4.83 3.38
C VAL A 342 -1.63 4.15 4.23
N ASN A 343 -1.95 2.97 4.76
CA ASN A 343 -1.05 2.23 5.66
C ASN A 343 0.15 1.55 4.94
N GLY A 344 0.20 1.66 3.61
CA GLY A 344 1.24 1.12 2.74
C GLY A 344 1.56 2.12 1.64
N SER A 345 1.68 1.66 0.41
CA SER A 345 2.07 2.50 -0.74
C SER A 345 0.87 2.96 -1.57
N ILE A 346 1.07 4.06 -2.29
CA ILE A 346 0.25 4.53 -3.40
C ILE A 346 1.06 4.31 -4.68
N ILE A 347 0.66 3.35 -5.50
CA ILE A 347 1.28 3.04 -6.79
C ILE A 347 0.29 3.40 -7.90
N MET A 348 0.70 4.33 -8.76
CA MET A 348 -0.04 4.82 -9.90
C MET A 348 0.88 4.69 -11.12
N GLU A 349 0.75 3.62 -11.89
CA GLU A 349 1.60 3.35 -13.06
C GLU A 349 0.72 3.03 -14.27
N ALA A 350 0.77 3.91 -15.27
CA ALA A 350 0.12 3.66 -16.55
C ALA A 350 0.93 2.67 -17.39
N ASN A 351 0.20 1.85 -18.15
CA ASN A 351 0.75 0.91 -19.11
C ASN A 351 1.59 1.63 -20.16
N MET A 352 2.58 0.89 -20.67
CA MET A 352 3.31 1.26 -21.87
C MET A 352 2.86 0.35 -23.01
N GLU A 353 2.21 0.93 -24.00
CA GLU A 353 1.76 0.21 -25.18
C GLU A 353 2.73 0.39 -26.35
N ALA A 354 2.61 -0.50 -27.34
CA ALA A 354 3.40 -0.41 -28.56
C ALA A 354 3.29 1.00 -29.16
N PRO A 355 4.40 1.57 -29.68
CA PRO A 355 4.36 2.90 -30.25
C PRO A 355 3.32 2.97 -31.38
N PRO A 356 2.55 4.07 -31.48
CA PRO A 356 1.65 4.29 -32.60
C PRO A 356 2.41 4.25 -33.93
N THR A 357 1.73 3.87 -35.02
CA THR A 357 2.32 3.84 -36.37
C THR A 357 3.03 5.16 -36.69
N GLY A 358 4.36 5.10 -36.87
CA GLY A 358 5.19 6.28 -37.17
C GLY A 358 5.90 6.91 -35.96
N SER A 359 5.71 6.40 -34.75
CA SER A 359 6.46 6.75 -33.54
C SER A 359 7.48 5.66 -33.18
N PHE A 360 8.56 6.04 -32.49
CA PHE A 360 9.48 5.12 -31.80
C PHE A 360 9.33 5.16 -30.28
N VAL A 361 8.46 6.02 -29.76
CA VAL A 361 8.22 6.21 -28.32
C VAL A 361 6.98 5.40 -27.95
N PRO A 362 7.07 4.47 -26.98
CA PRO A 362 5.92 3.74 -26.48
C PRO A 362 4.80 4.69 -26.03
N GLN A 363 3.56 4.32 -26.33
CA GLN A 363 2.41 5.07 -25.86
C GLN A 363 2.28 4.91 -24.34
N ARG A 364 1.93 6.00 -23.67
CA ARG A 364 1.69 6.10 -22.23
C ARG A 364 0.36 6.81 -22.02
N ASN A 365 -0.05 7.01 -20.76
CA ASN A 365 -1.24 7.82 -20.52
C ASN A 365 -0.98 9.29 -20.86
N ASP A 366 -1.61 9.75 -21.92
CA ASP A 366 -1.58 11.12 -22.42
C ASP A 366 -2.94 11.82 -22.27
N VAL A 367 -3.78 11.33 -21.35
CA VAL A 367 -5.17 11.76 -21.20
C VAL A 367 -5.47 12.34 -19.81
N LEU A 368 -5.04 11.67 -18.73
CA LEU A 368 -5.28 12.10 -17.34
C LEU A 368 -4.54 13.41 -17.05
N GLN A 369 -5.29 14.50 -16.82
CA GLN A 369 -4.69 15.83 -16.61
C GLN A 369 -4.47 16.18 -15.13
N ALA A 370 -5.24 15.58 -14.22
CA ALA A 370 -5.14 15.79 -12.78
C ALA A 370 -5.79 14.60 -12.04
N PHE A 371 -5.29 14.29 -10.84
CA PHE A 371 -6.01 13.41 -9.92
C PHE A 371 -7.18 14.15 -9.28
N GLY A 372 -8.33 13.50 -9.17
CA GLY A 372 -9.49 14.02 -8.45
C GLY A 372 -9.40 13.72 -6.96
N GLY A 373 -8.66 14.51 -6.19
CA GLY A 373 -8.54 14.36 -4.74
C GLY A 373 -7.12 14.05 -4.27
N MET A 374 -6.99 13.28 -3.18
CA MET A 374 -5.74 13.07 -2.41
C MET A 374 -5.24 14.30 -1.62
N ASP A 375 -5.92 15.44 -1.67
CA ASP A 375 -5.55 16.67 -0.95
C ASP A 375 -5.81 16.60 0.57
N LYS A 376 -6.43 15.51 1.03
CA LYS A 376 -6.70 15.21 2.44
C LYS A 376 -5.71 14.24 3.05
N LEU A 377 -4.78 13.70 2.26
CA LEU A 377 -3.78 12.76 2.75
C LEU A 377 -2.94 13.38 3.88
N THR A 378 -2.85 12.64 4.99
CA THR A 378 -2.02 13.00 6.14
C THR A 378 -0.94 11.95 6.42
N THR A 379 -1.21 10.68 6.10
CA THR A 379 -0.34 9.54 6.40
C THR A 379 -0.25 8.61 5.20
N ILE A 380 0.96 8.40 4.70
CA ILE A 380 1.32 7.34 3.75
C ILE A 380 2.54 6.63 4.33
N LYS A 381 2.36 5.45 4.91
CA LYS A 381 3.50 4.76 5.55
C LYS A 381 4.53 4.31 4.52
N GLY A 382 4.09 3.89 3.34
CA GLY A 382 4.92 3.44 2.23
C GLY A 382 5.27 4.54 1.23
N GLN A 383 5.37 4.16 -0.05
CA GLN A 383 5.83 5.04 -1.12
C GLN A 383 4.66 5.65 -1.90
N ILE A 384 4.77 6.91 -2.30
CA ILE A 384 4.01 7.46 -3.43
C ILE A 384 4.82 7.25 -4.71
N LYS A 385 4.35 6.40 -5.62
CA LYS A 385 4.98 6.15 -6.92
C LYS A 385 4.01 6.54 -8.03
N ILE A 386 4.36 7.55 -8.83
CA ILE A 386 3.55 7.99 -9.97
C ILE A 386 4.40 7.88 -11.24
N LYS A 387 3.92 7.10 -12.21
CA LYS A 387 4.67 6.76 -13.40
C LYS A 387 3.85 6.74 -14.68
N ASN A 388 4.45 7.22 -15.78
CA ASN A 388 3.93 7.15 -17.16
C ASN A 388 2.65 7.97 -17.44
N PHE A 389 2.45 9.12 -16.78
CA PHE A 389 1.35 10.04 -17.08
C PHE A 389 1.89 11.32 -17.73
N THR A 390 1.92 11.37 -19.06
CA THR A 390 2.56 12.45 -19.80
C THR A 390 1.73 13.72 -19.86
N ALA A 391 0.39 13.63 -19.79
CA ALA A 391 -0.51 14.78 -19.81
C ALA A 391 -0.91 15.32 -18.42
N LEU A 392 -0.41 14.69 -17.35
CA LEU A 392 -0.66 15.14 -15.99
C LEU A 392 -0.03 16.52 -15.78
N LYS A 393 -0.83 17.52 -15.39
CA LYS A 393 -0.36 18.92 -15.31
C LYS A 393 0.18 19.29 -13.94
N GLN A 394 -0.37 18.70 -12.89
CA GLN A 394 -0.08 19.02 -11.50
C GLN A 394 -0.24 17.80 -10.60
N LEU A 395 0.50 17.80 -9.50
CA LEU A 395 0.35 16.84 -8.40
C LEU A 395 -0.75 17.34 -7.43
N PRO A 396 -1.36 16.43 -6.63
CA PRO A 396 -2.26 16.84 -5.55
C PRO A 396 -1.57 17.73 -4.50
N ASP A 397 -2.36 18.49 -3.72
CA ASP A 397 -1.83 19.26 -2.60
C ASP A 397 -1.49 18.34 -1.42
N TRP A 398 -0.21 18.01 -1.31
CA TRP A 398 0.33 17.17 -0.24
C TRP A 398 0.86 17.95 0.97
N SER A 399 0.48 19.23 1.12
CA SER A 399 0.91 20.06 2.25
C SER A 399 0.49 19.55 3.62
N LYS A 400 -0.54 18.70 3.68
CA LYS A 400 -1.06 18.09 4.92
C LYS A 400 -0.39 16.77 5.29
N ILE A 401 0.45 16.20 4.42
CA ILE A 401 1.19 14.97 4.73
C ILE A 401 2.15 15.24 5.88
N THR A 402 2.03 14.43 6.94
CA THR A 402 2.89 14.47 8.12
C THR A 402 3.78 13.24 8.23
N THR A 403 3.36 12.11 7.66
CA THR A 403 4.14 10.87 7.61
C THR A 403 4.18 10.36 6.17
N LEU A 404 5.39 10.15 5.66
CA LEU A 404 5.62 9.64 4.29
C LEU A 404 6.77 8.63 4.30
N GLY A 405 6.62 7.48 3.66
CA GLY A 405 7.75 6.56 3.50
C GLY A 405 8.74 7.05 2.45
N SER A 406 8.28 7.24 1.21
CA SER A 406 9.10 7.67 0.08
C SER A 406 8.26 8.28 -1.05
N ILE A 407 8.90 8.93 -2.01
CA ILE A 407 8.25 9.40 -3.23
C ILE A 407 9.11 9.13 -4.46
N THR A 408 8.51 8.60 -5.52
CA THR A 408 9.11 8.45 -6.85
C THR A 408 8.17 9.01 -7.91
N LEU A 409 8.66 9.98 -8.67
CA LEU A 409 8.01 10.54 -9.83
C LEU A 409 8.81 10.19 -11.08
N ASP A 410 8.17 9.50 -12.02
CA ASP A 410 8.83 8.95 -13.22
C ASP A 410 8.00 9.20 -14.48
N TYR A 411 8.57 9.85 -15.49
CA TYR A 411 7.94 10.04 -16.79
C TYR A 411 6.62 10.83 -16.73
N LEU A 412 6.66 12.00 -16.11
CA LEU A 412 5.54 12.93 -15.95
C LEU A 412 5.76 14.23 -16.74
N GLU A 413 5.68 14.12 -18.07
CA GLU A 413 6.17 15.13 -19.01
C GLU A 413 5.59 16.53 -18.79
N ASP A 414 4.28 16.66 -18.59
CA ASP A 414 3.61 17.95 -18.43
C ASP A 414 3.48 18.41 -16.96
N VAL A 415 3.95 17.62 -15.99
CA VAL A 415 3.85 17.98 -14.56
C VAL A 415 4.79 19.13 -14.27
N SER A 416 4.22 20.27 -13.89
CA SER A 416 4.96 21.49 -13.56
C SER A 416 4.60 22.02 -12.17
N GLY A 417 5.32 23.05 -11.70
CA GLY A 417 5.05 23.69 -10.42
C GLY A 417 5.83 23.07 -9.25
N THR A 418 5.18 22.98 -8.09
CA THR A 418 5.85 22.65 -6.82
C THR A 418 5.41 21.29 -6.29
N LEU A 419 6.38 20.45 -5.90
CA LEU A 419 6.12 19.33 -5.00
C LEU A 419 6.06 19.87 -3.56
N LEU A 420 4.87 19.87 -2.95
CA LEU A 420 4.62 20.43 -1.62
C LEU A 420 4.56 19.33 -0.55
N LEU A 421 5.62 19.21 0.24
CA LEU A 421 5.75 18.30 1.39
C LEU A 421 6.36 18.99 2.63
N PRO A 422 5.95 20.24 2.98
CA PRO A 422 6.61 21.05 4.01
C PRO A 422 6.59 20.41 5.41
N ASN A 423 5.58 19.58 5.70
CA ASN A 423 5.37 18.96 7.02
C ASN A 423 5.69 17.46 7.04
N ALA A 424 6.13 16.87 5.92
CA ALA A 424 6.31 15.44 5.81
C ALA A 424 7.54 14.98 6.60
N ARG A 425 7.34 14.11 7.58
CA ARG A 425 8.41 13.31 8.19
C ARG A 425 8.58 12.03 7.39
N PHE A 426 9.79 11.85 6.87
CA PHE A 426 10.15 10.69 6.10
C PHE A 426 10.55 9.52 7.00
N GLU A 427 9.88 8.38 6.89
CA GLU A 427 10.07 7.21 7.76
C GLU A 427 10.40 5.93 6.96
N THR A 428 11.23 5.05 7.55
CA THR A 428 11.51 3.75 6.94
C THR A 428 10.25 2.90 6.92
N PHE A 429 9.97 2.28 5.77
CA PHE A 429 8.85 1.36 5.60
C PHE A 429 9.35 -0.02 5.16
N GLY A 430 9.11 -1.03 6.00
CA GLY A 430 9.75 -2.34 5.83
C GLY A 430 11.28 -2.20 5.87
N GLU A 431 11.94 -2.66 4.81
CA GLU A 431 13.41 -2.56 4.64
C GLU A 431 13.83 -1.36 3.78
N THR A 432 12.88 -0.57 3.27
CA THR A 432 13.14 0.53 2.34
C THR A 432 13.45 1.81 3.10
N ALA A 433 14.67 2.32 2.92
CA ALA A 433 15.07 3.61 3.45
C ALA A 433 14.31 4.76 2.75
N PRO A 434 14.02 5.87 3.44
CA PRO A 434 13.29 6.97 2.83
C PRO A 434 14.02 7.59 1.65
N GLN A 435 13.28 7.88 0.59
CA GLN A 435 13.84 8.47 -0.61
C GLN A 435 12.88 9.44 -1.33
N ILE A 436 13.46 10.41 -2.01
CA ILE A 436 12.81 11.30 -2.97
C ILE A 436 13.49 11.08 -4.31
N GLU A 437 12.76 10.52 -5.28
CA GLU A 437 13.26 10.23 -6.62
C GLU A 437 12.49 11.01 -7.68
N ILE A 438 13.20 11.81 -8.46
CA ILE A 438 12.66 12.57 -9.59
C ILE A 438 13.41 12.14 -10.85
N ILE A 439 12.81 11.21 -11.58
CA ILE A 439 13.48 10.49 -12.67
C ILE A 439 12.71 10.66 -13.98
N ASN A 440 13.42 10.58 -15.10
CA ASN A 440 12.91 10.64 -16.48
C ASN A 440 11.78 11.66 -16.73
N LYS A 441 12.06 12.76 -17.45
CA LYS A 441 10.99 13.60 -18.01
C LYS A 441 9.95 14.13 -16.99
N VAL A 442 10.40 14.55 -15.80
CA VAL A 442 9.57 15.26 -14.82
C VAL A 442 9.96 16.75 -14.79
N GLN A 443 8.98 17.66 -14.75
CA GLN A 443 9.16 19.10 -14.97
C GLN A 443 8.89 20.03 -13.76
N LEU A 444 9.24 19.60 -12.54
CA LEU A 444 9.05 20.43 -11.34
C LEU A 444 9.93 21.69 -11.34
N SER A 445 9.35 22.83 -10.97
CA SER A 445 10.09 24.08 -10.76
C SER A 445 10.62 24.22 -9.33
N LYS A 446 9.96 23.59 -8.36
CA LYS A 446 10.32 23.66 -6.93
C LYS A 446 9.98 22.35 -6.21
N ILE A 447 10.78 22.00 -5.23
CA ILE A 447 10.54 20.91 -4.27
C ILE A 447 10.61 21.53 -2.87
N GLU A 448 9.48 21.56 -2.18
CA GLU A 448 9.35 22.15 -0.85
C GLU A 448 9.13 21.04 0.17
N THR A 449 10.09 20.87 1.07
CA THR A 449 10.10 19.86 2.14
C THR A 449 10.46 20.50 3.47
N ALA A 450 10.42 19.70 4.55
CA ALA A 450 11.09 20.04 5.80
C ALA A 450 12.58 20.35 5.56
N GLU A 451 13.17 21.21 6.40
CA GLU A 451 14.57 21.62 6.26
C GLU A 451 15.57 20.48 6.49
N ASP A 452 15.23 19.54 7.38
CA ASP A 452 16.09 18.43 7.76
C ASP A 452 15.61 17.12 7.12
N LEU A 453 16.38 16.62 6.16
CA LEU A 453 16.20 15.34 5.50
C LEU A 453 17.42 14.43 5.71
N SER A 454 18.11 14.54 6.85
CA SER A 454 19.33 13.79 7.19
C SER A 454 19.18 12.25 7.13
N ASN A 455 17.95 11.72 7.07
CA ASN A 455 17.65 10.30 6.89
C ASN A 455 17.14 9.92 5.48
N VAL A 456 17.02 10.88 4.56
CA VAL A 456 16.40 10.70 3.23
C VAL A 456 17.44 10.71 2.13
N ASN A 457 17.33 9.76 1.20
CA ASN A 457 18.12 9.76 -0.03
C ASN A 457 17.43 10.61 -1.10
N PHE A 458 18.16 11.51 -1.75
CA PHE A 458 17.64 12.34 -2.84
C PHE A 458 18.26 11.93 -4.16
N VAL A 459 17.44 11.58 -5.15
CA VAL A 459 17.88 11.19 -6.50
C VAL A 459 17.15 12.02 -7.54
N ILE A 460 17.91 12.73 -8.39
CA ILE A 460 17.34 13.44 -9.53
C ILE A 460 18.14 13.15 -10.81
N THR A 461 17.45 12.69 -11.85
CA THR A 461 18.05 12.41 -13.17
C THR A 461 17.39 13.20 -14.30
N SER A 462 16.20 13.73 -14.05
CA SER A 462 15.48 14.60 -14.97
C SER A 462 15.67 16.06 -14.57
N LEU A 463 16.37 16.85 -15.38
CA LEU A 463 16.53 18.29 -15.16
C LEU A 463 15.84 19.07 -16.30
N THR A 464 14.86 19.86 -15.93
CA THR A 464 13.91 20.54 -16.83
C THR A 464 14.52 21.76 -17.46
N ASN A 465 14.38 21.96 -18.79
CA ASN A 465 14.96 23.13 -19.48
C ASN A 465 16.40 23.42 -19.07
N ASN A 466 17.15 22.36 -18.75
CA ASN A 466 18.49 22.50 -18.26
C ASN A 466 18.60 23.35 -16.97
N LYS A 467 17.69 23.14 -16.02
CA LYS A 467 17.68 23.79 -14.71
C LYS A 467 17.36 22.78 -13.60
N PHE A 468 18.04 22.97 -12.48
CA PHE A 468 17.75 22.28 -11.24
C PHE A 468 16.53 22.93 -10.57
N PRO A 469 15.56 22.17 -10.02
CA PRO A 469 14.42 22.74 -9.30
C PRO A 469 14.88 23.51 -8.07
N GLU A 470 14.17 24.57 -7.70
CA GLU A 470 14.39 25.20 -6.39
C GLU A 470 14.11 24.17 -5.28
N ILE A 471 14.95 24.14 -4.25
CA ILE A 471 14.80 23.23 -3.10
C ILE A 471 14.82 24.03 -1.79
N THR A 472 14.24 23.47 -0.72
CA THR A 472 14.18 24.11 0.60
C THR A 472 14.96 23.40 1.70
N PHE A 473 15.32 22.12 1.52
CA PHE A 473 16.06 21.35 2.51
C PHE A 473 17.53 21.76 2.60
N LYS A 474 18.06 21.75 3.83
CA LYS A 474 19.45 22.09 4.14
C LYS A 474 20.30 20.87 4.42
N ASN A 475 19.69 19.83 5.00
CA ASN A 475 20.35 18.60 5.37
C ASN A 475 19.78 17.45 4.55
N ILE A 476 20.64 16.55 4.09
CA ILE A 476 20.23 15.35 3.34
C ILE A 476 21.14 14.17 3.69
N LYS A 477 20.64 12.93 3.59
CA LYS A 477 21.48 11.74 3.73
C LYS A 477 22.41 11.60 2.52
N ASP A 478 21.92 10.98 1.44
CA ASP A 478 22.65 10.85 0.19
C ASP A 478 22.05 11.81 -0.85
N PHE A 479 22.91 12.50 -1.60
CA PHE A 479 22.48 13.39 -2.68
C PHE A 479 23.03 12.91 -4.02
N THR A 480 22.14 12.54 -4.93
CA THR A 480 22.49 12.11 -6.29
C THR A 480 21.83 13.00 -7.34
N CYS A 481 22.64 13.64 -8.17
CA CYS A 481 22.20 14.44 -9.32
C CYS A 481 22.88 13.95 -10.59
N LYS A 482 22.14 13.23 -11.44
CA LYS A 482 22.66 12.62 -12.67
C LYS A 482 21.82 13.00 -13.90
N PRO A 483 21.89 14.27 -14.33
CA PRO A 483 21.18 14.72 -15.52
C PRO A 483 21.44 13.85 -16.75
N THR A 484 20.35 13.55 -17.44
CA THR A 484 20.34 12.88 -18.74
C THR A 484 20.38 13.86 -19.91
N THR A 485 20.25 15.17 -19.67
CA THR A 485 20.27 16.22 -20.71
C THR A 485 21.59 16.99 -20.73
N ASN A 486 21.91 17.57 -21.89
CA ASN A 486 23.15 18.31 -22.13
C ASN A 486 23.06 19.79 -21.70
N ASN A 487 24.20 20.36 -21.29
CA ASN A 487 24.52 21.82 -21.25
C ASN A 487 23.73 22.66 -20.25
N THR A 488 24.11 22.52 -18.99
CA THR A 488 23.31 23.05 -17.92
C THR A 488 24.21 23.40 -16.76
N ASP A 489 24.32 24.68 -16.45
CA ASP A 489 24.91 25.11 -15.20
C ASP A 489 23.88 24.85 -14.11
N TYR A 490 24.27 24.10 -13.09
CA TYR A 490 23.38 23.82 -11.97
C TYR A 490 23.94 24.48 -10.72
N THR A 491 23.13 25.35 -10.15
CA THR A 491 23.35 25.88 -8.81
C THR A 491 22.41 25.15 -7.89
N ILE A 492 22.97 24.37 -6.98
CA ILE A 492 22.24 23.64 -5.94
C ILE A 492 22.47 24.41 -4.65
N SER A 493 21.61 25.40 -4.44
CA SER A 493 21.62 26.23 -3.22
C SER A 493 20.96 25.50 -2.06
N THR A 494 21.01 26.08 -0.87
CA THR A 494 20.38 25.65 0.39
C THR A 494 20.98 24.44 1.08
N ILE A 495 21.53 23.46 0.34
CA ILE A 495 22.18 22.29 0.97
C ILE A 495 23.42 22.74 1.71
N GLN A 496 23.44 22.51 3.02
CA GLN A 496 24.53 22.82 3.94
C GLN A 496 25.30 21.57 4.34
N HIS A 497 24.62 20.44 4.52
CA HIS A 497 25.23 19.20 5.00
C HIS A 497 24.69 17.96 4.27
N VAL A 498 25.60 17.16 3.74
CA VAL A 498 25.33 15.81 3.23
C VAL A 498 25.91 14.80 4.22
N TYR A 499 25.05 14.08 4.94
CA TYR A 499 25.44 13.11 5.99
C TYR A 499 25.97 11.78 5.42
N GLY A 500 25.63 11.49 4.18
CA GLY A 500 26.13 10.36 3.40
C GLY A 500 27.00 10.88 2.27
N ASN A 501 26.66 10.50 1.04
CA ASN A 501 27.49 10.71 -0.13
C ASN A 501 26.90 11.74 -1.09
N LEU A 502 27.78 12.52 -1.70
CA LEU A 502 27.45 13.43 -2.80
C LEU A 502 27.86 12.78 -4.12
N ASN A 503 26.92 12.60 -5.06
CA ASN A 503 27.18 12.05 -6.38
C ASN A 503 26.57 12.93 -7.47
N VAL A 504 27.42 13.60 -8.24
CA VAL A 504 27.01 14.52 -9.30
C VAL A 504 27.67 14.14 -10.61
N THR A 505 26.89 14.03 -11.69
CA THR A 505 27.43 13.80 -13.03
C THR A 505 26.91 14.85 -14.02
N GLY A 506 27.70 15.21 -15.02
CA GLY A 506 27.29 16.03 -16.16
C GLY A 506 27.65 15.36 -17.49
N GLN A 507 26.96 15.72 -18.57
CA GLN A 507 27.17 15.11 -19.89
C GLN A 507 28.21 15.88 -20.74
N MET A 508 28.23 17.22 -20.70
CA MET A 508 29.10 18.05 -21.53
C MET A 508 29.72 19.20 -20.73
N ARG A 509 29.54 20.47 -21.16
CA ARG A 509 29.98 21.66 -20.43
C ARG A 509 28.92 22.04 -19.41
N SER A 510 29.20 21.81 -18.14
CA SER A 510 28.34 22.15 -17.02
C SER A 510 29.18 22.73 -15.89
N ASN A 511 28.72 23.83 -15.30
CA ASN A 511 29.25 24.32 -14.04
C ASN A 511 28.43 23.76 -12.88
N ALA A 512 29.09 23.19 -11.88
CA ALA A 512 28.47 22.72 -10.65
C ALA A 512 28.76 23.71 -9.52
N LYS A 513 27.70 24.32 -8.97
CA LYS A 513 27.81 25.32 -7.89
C LYS A 513 27.00 24.85 -6.69
N PHE A 514 27.67 24.78 -5.54
CA PHE A 514 27.06 24.52 -4.24
C PHE A 514 27.43 25.69 -3.32
N PRO A 515 26.71 26.83 -3.39
CA PRO A 515 27.09 28.04 -2.67
C PRO A 515 27.05 27.89 -1.15
N ASP A 516 26.20 27.00 -0.64
CA ASP A 516 25.90 26.86 0.79
C ASP A 516 26.45 25.56 1.41
N LEU A 517 27.04 24.66 0.61
CA LEU A 517 27.48 23.33 1.07
C LEU A 517 28.74 23.44 1.93
N GLU A 518 28.62 23.10 3.20
CA GLU A 518 29.70 23.20 4.19
C GLU A 518 30.40 21.87 4.44
N ILE A 519 29.66 20.77 4.50
CA ILE A 519 30.20 19.47 4.94
C ILE A 519 29.60 18.32 4.11
N ILE A 520 30.46 17.35 3.79
CA ILE A 520 30.07 16.02 3.29
C ILE A 520 30.71 14.98 4.23
N ASP A 521 29.92 14.20 4.94
CA ASP A 521 30.47 13.20 5.88
C ASP A 521 31.03 11.96 5.15
N GLY A 522 30.36 11.54 4.07
CA GLY A 522 30.81 10.46 3.19
C GLY A 522 31.77 10.95 2.09
N TYR A 523 31.70 10.31 0.92
CA TYR A 523 32.49 10.75 -0.23
C TYR A 523 31.77 11.84 -1.03
N GLY A 524 32.55 12.68 -1.72
CA GLY A 524 32.08 13.55 -2.79
C GLY A 524 32.59 13.10 -4.15
N TYR A 525 31.71 12.75 -5.07
CA TYR A 525 32.04 12.40 -6.45
C TYR A 525 31.38 13.36 -7.42
N ILE A 526 32.19 14.01 -8.25
CA ILE A 526 31.70 14.89 -9.32
C ILE A 526 32.38 14.51 -10.62
N GLN A 527 31.59 14.08 -11.61
CA GLN A 527 32.07 13.74 -12.94
C GLN A 527 31.52 14.70 -14.00
N ILE A 528 32.39 15.50 -14.63
CA ILE A 528 31.99 16.37 -15.75
C ILE A 528 33.03 16.28 -16.88
N PRO A 529 32.69 15.70 -18.05
CA PRO A 529 33.67 15.33 -19.08
C PRO A 529 34.50 16.48 -19.64
N MET A 530 33.93 17.68 -19.83
CA MET A 530 34.59 18.73 -20.61
C MET A 530 34.30 20.16 -20.13
N PHE A 531 35.35 20.97 -20.00
CA PHE A 531 35.31 22.43 -19.84
C PHE A 531 34.36 22.93 -18.72
N ALA A 532 34.44 22.32 -17.55
CA ALA A 532 33.57 22.59 -16.42
C ALA A 532 34.23 23.48 -15.36
N SER A 533 33.44 24.13 -14.53
CA SER A 533 33.90 24.71 -13.26
C SER A 533 33.16 24.11 -12.07
N ILE A 534 33.87 24.00 -10.96
CA ILE A 534 33.29 23.62 -9.67
C ILE A 534 33.46 24.79 -8.71
N THR A 535 32.39 25.14 -7.99
CA THR A 535 32.43 26.20 -6.97
C THR A 535 31.68 25.75 -5.72
N MET A 536 32.42 25.61 -4.63
CA MET A 536 31.88 25.30 -3.30
C MET A 536 32.57 26.23 -2.29
N PRO A 537 32.14 27.52 -2.22
CA PRO A 537 32.92 28.57 -1.57
C PRO A 537 32.97 28.41 -0.04
N VAL A 538 32.03 27.67 0.54
CA VAL A 538 31.93 27.45 1.98
C VAL A 538 32.21 26.02 2.43
N LEU A 539 32.60 25.13 1.51
CA LEU A 539 32.93 23.73 1.83
C LEU A 539 34.17 23.68 2.72
N LYS A 540 34.04 23.07 3.89
CA LYS A 540 35.08 22.97 4.93
C LYS A 540 35.69 21.58 5.00
N GLU A 541 34.88 20.53 4.92
CA GLU A 541 35.33 19.15 5.16
C GLU A 541 34.60 18.15 4.24
N VAL A 542 35.36 17.15 3.77
CA VAL A 542 34.83 15.92 3.15
C VAL A 542 35.38 14.73 3.92
N GLY A 543 34.52 13.95 4.58
CA GLY A 543 34.94 12.88 5.47
C GLY A 543 35.52 11.66 4.73
N GLY A 544 35.05 11.38 3.52
CA GLY A 544 35.57 10.35 2.60
C GLY A 544 36.42 10.92 1.45
N GLN A 545 36.50 10.16 0.35
CA GLN A 545 37.16 10.61 -0.87
C GLN A 545 36.45 11.82 -1.48
N PHE A 546 37.20 12.83 -1.92
CA PHE A 546 36.68 13.89 -2.77
C PHE A 546 37.27 13.77 -4.18
N TYR A 547 36.49 13.18 -5.08
CA TYR A 547 36.93 12.85 -6.43
C TYR A 547 36.20 13.70 -7.48
N LEU A 548 36.97 14.63 -8.06
CA LEU A 548 36.58 15.51 -9.15
C LEU A 548 37.14 14.94 -10.47
N SER A 549 36.32 14.15 -11.16
CA SER A 549 36.66 13.51 -12.43
C SER A 549 36.22 14.36 -13.62
N GLY A 550 37.16 14.87 -14.42
CA GLY A 550 36.82 15.74 -15.55
C GLY A 550 37.99 16.54 -16.09
N ASN A 551 37.72 17.50 -16.96
CA ASN A 551 38.70 18.51 -17.36
C ASN A 551 38.21 19.89 -16.90
N PHE A 552 38.52 20.26 -15.66
CA PHE A 552 38.02 21.50 -15.06
C PHE A 552 38.86 22.72 -15.48
N THR A 553 38.19 23.80 -15.87
CA THR A 553 38.79 25.10 -16.19
C THR A 553 38.94 25.98 -14.95
N SER A 554 38.25 25.64 -13.86
CA SER A 554 38.44 26.21 -12.52
C SER A 554 37.85 25.28 -11.46
N CYS A 555 38.44 25.32 -10.26
CA CYS A 555 37.96 24.66 -9.07
C CYS A 555 38.12 25.64 -7.91
N ASN A 556 37.02 26.07 -7.30
CA ASN A 556 37.01 27.07 -6.24
C ASN A 556 36.53 26.45 -4.92
N LEU A 557 37.50 26.17 -4.03
CA LEU A 557 37.33 25.49 -2.74
C LEU A 557 38.10 26.23 -1.62
N PRO A 558 37.84 27.52 -1.38
CA PRO A 558 38.74 28.38 -0.63
C PRO A 558 38.78 28.06 0.87
N LEU A 559 37.74 27.42 1.42
CA LEU A 559 37.64 27.06 2.84
C LEU A 559 37.87 25.57 3.12
N LEU A 560 38.16 24.77 2.09
CA LEU A 560 38.33 23.33 2.25
C LEU A 560 39.59 23.05 3.07
N SER A 561 39.40 22.45 4.25
CA SER A 561 40.45 22.26 5.25
C SER A 561 40.84 20.79 5.45
N LYS A 562 39.91 19.86 5.32
CA LYS A 562 40.17 18.42 5.49
C LYS A 562 39.46 17.58 4.44
N VAL A 563 40.14 16.55 3.96
CA VAL A 563 39.58 15.55 3.04
C VAL A 563 39.99 14.17 3.51
N CYS A 564 39.05 13.21 3.54
CA CYS A 564 39.30 11.80 3.83
C CYS A 564 39.92 11.55 5.22
N CYS A 565 39.52 12.36 6.20
CA CYS A 565 40.04 12.31 7.59
C CYS A 565 39.07 11.67 8.58
N SER A 566 37.96 11.08 8.11
CA SER A 566 37.02 10.36 8.99
C SER A 566 37.65 9.07 9.52
N ALA A 567 37.10 8.52 10.61
CA ALA A 567 37.60 7.28 11.21
C ALA A 567 37.45 6.05 10.29
N SER A 568 36.55 6.10 9.31
CA SER A 568 36.29 5.03 8.35
C SER A 568 35.92 5.66 7.00
N PRO A 569 36.90 6.22 6.28
CA PRO A 569 36.63 6.97 5.06
C PRO A 569 36.10 6.05 3.96
N VAL A 570 35.03 6.49 3.32
CA VAL A 570 34.44 5.80 2.16
C VAL A 570 35.06 6.35 0.88
N TYR A 571 35.37 5.46 -0.06
CA TYR A 571 35.89 5.80 -1.38
C TYR A 571 34.83 5.53 -2.44
N TYR A 572 34.72 6.45 -3.40
CA TYR A 572 33.98 6.17 -4.63
C TYR A 572 34.78 5.25 -5.55
N LYS A 573 36.09 5.48 -5.65
CA LYS A 573 37.01 4.69 -6.46
C LYS A 573 38.41 4.65 -5.82
N GLU A 574 38.83 3.46 -5.42
CA GLU A 574 40.18 3.20 -4.89
C GLU A 574 41.27 3.44 -5.97
N GLY A 575 42.46 3.79 -5.52
CA GLY A 575 43.67 3.97 -6.34
C GLY A 575 43.80 5.31 -7.06
N GLU A 576 42.83 6.22 -6.92
CA GLU A 576 42.83 7.55 -7.57
C GLU A 576 43.19 8.69 -6.61
N GLY A 577 43.56 8.39 -5.36
CA GLY A 577 43.82 9.39 -4.33
C GLY A 577 42.55 9.80 -3.57
N SER A 578 42.75 10.34 -2.37
CA SER A 578 41.69 10.79 -1.48
C SER A 578 41.12 12.15 -1.88
N LEU A 579 41.99 13.10 -2.23
CA LEU A 579 41.60 14.33 -2.91
C LEU A 579 42.10 14.23 -4.35
N ALA A 580 41.18 13.96 -5.28
CA ALA A 580 41.53 13.64 -6.67
C ALA A 580 40.94 14.69 -7.61
N ILE A 581 41.81 15.44 -8.31
CA ILE A 581 41.39 16.57 -9.17
C ILE A 581 42.09 16.51 -10.53
N SER A 582 41.31 16.62 -11.60
CA SER A 582 41.84 16.77 -12.97
C SER A 582 41.53 18.14 -13.57
N LEU A 583 42.56 18.94 -13.84
CA LEU A 583 42.44 20.31 -14.37
C LEU A 583 42.72 20.37 -15.87
N GLN A 584 42.44 21.51 -16.50
CA GLN A 584 42.77 21.77 -17.90
C GLN A 584 43.76 22.92 -18.03
N SER A 585 45.04 22.66 -17.75
CA SER A 585 46.11 23.66 -17.85
C SER A 585 45.84 24.89 -16.99
N LYS A 586 45.43 24.66 -15.74
CA LYS A 586 45.11 25.69 -14.74
C LYS A 586 45.82 25.37 -13.43
N SER A 587 46.02 26.39 -12.62
CA SER A 587 46.58 26.20 -11.28
C SER A 587 45.48 25.77 -10.31
N LEU A 588 45.84 24.89 -9.38
CA LEU A 588 45.04 24.54 -8.22
C LEU A 588 45.44 25.44 -7.06
N ASP A 589 44.47 26.04 -6.37
CA ASP A 589 44.70 26.85 -5.18
C ASP A 589 43.65 26.46 -4.12
N ILE A 590 44.12 25.93 -2.98
CA ILE A 590 43.29 25.53 -1.84
C ILE A 590 43.98 26.05 -0.57
N PRO A 591 43.80 27.34 -0.24
CA PRO A 591 44.64 28.05 0.73
C PRO A 591 44.43 27.58 2.18
N GLU A 592 43.26 27.04 2.51
CA GLU A 592 42.91 26.58 3.86
C GLU A 592 43.12 25.08 4.08
N LEU A 593 43.63 24.34 3.09
CA LEU A 593 43.82 22.90 3.21
C LEU A 593 44.86 22.59 4.29
N LEU A 594 44.52 21.75 5.27
CA LEU A 594 45.38 21.34 6.39
C LEU A 594 45.79 19.87 6.30
N HIS A 595 44.86 18.99 5.93
CA HIS A 595 45.07 17.53 5.97
C HIS A 595 44.34 16.82 4.82
N VAL A 596 45.07 16.01 4.07
CA VAL A 596 44.52 15.02 3.14
C VAL A 596 44.84 13.62 3.66
N GLY A 597 43.82 12.91 4.14
CA GLY A 597 43.96 11.57 4.69
C GLY A 597 43.98 10.46 3.64
N GLY A 598 44.13 9.21 4.08
CA GLY A 598 44.00 8.02 3.23
C GLY A 598 45.03 7.94 2.09
N GLU A 599 44.61 7.65 0.86
CA GLU A 599 45.49 7.51 -0.32
C GLU A 599 46.27 8.78 -0.72
N GLY A 600 45.94 9.95 -0.17
CA GLY A 600 46.66 11.20 -0.40
C GLY A 600 46.09 12.08 -1.52
N LEU A 601 46.93 12.93 -2.11
CA LEU A 601 46.53 13.97 -3.05
C LEU A 601 46.88 13.56 -4.48
N PHE A 602 45.88 13.52 -5.37
CA PHE A 602 46.05 13.30 -6.80
C PHE A 602 45.67 14.54 -7.60
N VAL A 603 46.60 15.05 -8.41
CA VAL A 603 46.36 16.17 -9.31
C VAL A 603 46.84 15.86 -10.72
N ASN A 604 45.98 16.06 -11.70
CA ASN A 604 46.29 15.82 -13.12
C ASN A 604 46.23 17.13 -13.92
N LYS A 605 47.20 17.33 -14.83
CA LYS A 605 47.25 18.43 -15.82
C LYS A 605 47.20 19.86 -15.24
N ALA A 606 47.67 20.06 -14.01
CA ALA A 606 47.78 21.38 -13.41
C ALA A 606 48.97 22.19 -13.98
N THR A 607 48.89 23.52 -13.92
CA THR A 607 50.03 24.44 -14.20
C THR A 607 50.78 24.87 -12.95
N GLY A 608 50.16 24.71 -11.79
CA GLY A 608 50.71 25.01 -10.47
C GLY A 608 49.76 24.49 -9.39
N ILE A 609 50.26 24.31 -8.18
CA ILE A 609 49.50 23.84 -7.02
C ILE A 609 49.94 24.67 -5.81
N THR A 610 48.99 25.34 -5.16
CA THR A 610 49.21 26.15 -3.95
C THR A 610 48.33 25.63 -2.82
N CYS A 611 48.96 25.13 -1.77
CA CYS A 611 48.34 24.65 -0.54
C CYS A 611 49.23 25.02 0.67
N ASP A 612 49.45 26.31 0.91
CA ASP A 612 50.48 26.80 1.84
C ASP A 612 50.25 26.40 3.31
N LYS A 613 48.99 26.11 3.68
CA LYS A 613 48.63 25.65 5.03
C LYS A 613 48.68 24.13 5.21
N LEU A 614 48.90 23.37 4.14
CA LEU A 614 48.85 21.90 4.16
C LEU A 614 49.97 21.36 5.04
N GLN A 615 49.61 20.60 6.07
CA GLN A 615 50.54 20.02 7.05
C GLN A 615 50.73 18.52 6.82
N THR A 616 49.67 17.82 6.42
CA THR A 616 49.66 16.36 6.38
C THR A 616 49.05 15.82 5.09
N ILE A 617 49.79 14.93 4.43
CA ILE A 617 49.28 13.99 3.44
C ILE A 617 49.58 12.59 3.99
N ASP A 618 48.54 11.85 4.41
CA ASP A 618 48.73 10.51 4.99
C ASP A 618 49.25 9.52 3.94
N GLY A 619 48.87 9.71 2.67
CA GLY A 619 49.23 8.84 1.57
C GLY A 619 50.29 9.44 0.64
N THR A 620 50.03 9.32 -0.66
CA THR A 620 50.96 9.69 -1.72
C THR A 620 50.57 11.02 -2.34
N LEU A 621 51.54 11.90 -2.59
CA LEU A 621 51.38 13.04 -3.49
C LEU A 621 51.60 12.57 -4.94
N GLN A 622 50.51 12.46 -5.69
CA GLN A 622 50.50 12.03 -7.07
C GLN A 622 50.24 13.22 -8.00
N ILE A 623 51.19 13.56 -8.87
CA ILE A 623 51.01 14.60 -9.89
C ILE A 623 51.28 14.00 -11.26
N LYS A 624 50.31 14.10 -12.18
CA LYS A 624 50.44 13.51 -13.51
C LYS A 624 50.13 14.52 -14.62
N SER A 625 50.79 14.35 -15.77
CA SER A 625 50.59 15.14 -17.00
C SER A 625 50.65 16.67 -16.83
N ALA A 626 51.34 17.16 -15.80
CA ALA A 626 51.43 18.58 -15.46
C ALA A 626 52.69 19.22 -16.09
N THR A 627 52.73 19.26 -17.42
CA THR A 627 53.94 19.64 -18.19
C THR A 627 54.44 21.08 -17.95
N SER A 628 53.56 21.96 -17.46
CA SER A 628 53.88 23.36 -17.17
C SER A 628 54.25 23.62 -15.71
N LEU A 629 53.98 22.67 -14.82
CA LEU A 629 54.28 22.79 -13.38
C LEU A 629 55.79 22.63 -13.16
N SER A 630 56.37 23.52 -12.36
CA SER A 630 57.77 23.49 -11.92
C SER A 630 57.85 23.57 -10.40
N GLN A 631 59.05 23.42 -9.85
CA GLN A 631 59.32 23.64 -8.42
C GLN A 631 58.91 25.03 -7.93
N GLU A 632 58.87 26.05 -8.80
CA GLU A 632 58.47 27.42 -8.44
C GLU A 632 56.95 27.58 -8.35
N THR A 633 56.19 26.69 -8.98
CA THR A 633 54.72 26.72 -9.00
C THR A 633 54.07 25.62 -8.16
N LEU A 634 54.87 24.91 -7.36
CA LEU A 634 54.42 23.97 -6.34
C LEU A 634 54.70 24.56 -4.96
N SER A 635 53.64 24.95 -4.24
CA SER A 635 53.75 25.55 -2.91
C SER A 635 52.99 24.75 -1.85
N MET A 636 53.73 24.20 -0.88
CA MET A 636 53.25 23.40 0.24
C MET A 636 54.18 23.60 1.47
N GLU A 637 54.47 24.86 1.81
CA GLU A 637 55.56 25.24 2.72
C GLU A 637 55.49 24.58 4.10
N LYS A 638 54.27 24.39 4.63
CA LYS A 638 54.03 23.82 5.95
C LYS A 638 53.89 22.30 5.97
N LEU A 639 54.14 21.60 4.87
CA LEU A 639 53.98 20.16 4.81
C LEU A 639 55.03 19.47 5.69
N GLU A 640 54.57 18.75 6.70
CA GLU A 640 55.40 18.05 7.70
C GLU A 640 55.30 16.53 7.57
N THR A 641 54.17 16.02 7.05
CA THR A 641 53.94 14.58 6.85
C THR A 641 53.61 14.27 5.39
N LEU A 642 54.36 13.37 4.78
CA LEU A 642 54.16 12.87 3.42
C LEU A 642 54.76 11.46 3.29
N HIS A 643 53.97 10.47 2.87
CA HIS A 643 54.42 9.06 2.82
C HIS A 643 54.75 8.54 1.42
N GLY A 644 54.49 9.30 0.37
CA GLY A 644 54.87 8.91 -1.00
C GLY A 644 54.84 10.05 -2.01
N VAL A 645 55.58 9.87 -3.11
CA VAL A 645 55.63 10.78 -4.26
C VAL A 645 55.53 9.96 -5.55
N VAL A 646 54.55 10.31 -6.40
CA VAL A 646 54.39 9.73 -7.74
C VAL A 646 54.22 10.85 -8.76
N PHE A 647 55.30 11.21 -9.46
CA PHE A 647 55.29 12.23 -10.51
C PHE A 647 55.46 11.59 -11.89
N ASP A 648 54.52 11.84 -12.80
CA ASP A 648 54.62 11.36 -14.20
C ASP A 648 54.32 12.49 -15.19
N GLY A 649 55.30 12.85 -16.02
CA GLY A 649 55.12 13.83 -17.10
C GLY A 649 55.24 15.31 -16.68
N LEU A 650 55.99 15.63 -15.61
CA LEU A 650 56.26 17.00 -15.17
C LEU A 650 57.54 17.53 -15.83
N THR A 651 57.46 17.89 -17.10
CA THR A 651 58.63 18.20 -17.94
C THR A 651 59.47 19.41 -17.50
N LYS A 652 58.93 20.29 -16.65
CA LYS A 652 59.63 21.47 -16.11
C LYS A 652 60.12 21.30 -14.67
N PHE A 653 59.86 20.15 -14.05
CA PHE A 653 60.24 19.91 -12.66
C PHE A 653 61.64 19.28 -12.61
N THR A 654 62.62 20.04 -12.13
CA THR A 654 64.05 19.66 -12.15
C THR A 654 64.72 19.68 -10.77
N ASP A 655 64.02 20.16 -9.73
CA ASP A 655 64.54 20.29 -8.37
C ASP A 655 63.58 19.61 -7.36
N TYR A 656 64.09 18.59 -6.66
CA TYR A 656 63.36 17.81 -5.66
C TYR A 656 63.83 18.09 -4.22
N THR A 657 64.59 19.17 -3.99
CA THR A 657 65.19 19.48 -2.67
C THR A 657 64.14 19.52 -1.55
N PHE A 658 62.95 20.05 -1.86
CA PHE A 658 61.82 20.09 -0.93
C PHE A 658 61.47 18.71 -0.34
N PHE A 659 61.61 17.65 -1.14
CA PHE A 659 61.25 16.29 -0.73
C PHE A 659 62.33 15.59 0.10
N GLY A 660 63.56 16.12 0.12
CA GLY A 660 64.69 15.49 0.82
C GLY A 660 64.42 15.23 2.30
N LYS A 661 63.74 16.16 2.99
CA LYS A 661 63.40 16.02 4.42
C LYS A 661 62.54 14.79 4.73
N PHE A 662 61.63 14.40 3.82
CA PHE A 662 60.75 13.24 3.99
C PHE A 662 61.45 11.90 3.66
N ILE A 663 62.54 11.97 2.90
CA ILE A 663 63.41 10.80 2.63
C ILE A 663 64.33 10.58 3.84
N GLU A 664 64.92 11.66 4.36
CA GLU A 664 65.85 11.61 5.50
C GLU A 664 65.19 11.15 6.80
N ASN A 665 63.93 11.55 7.03
CA ASN A 665 63.17 11.14 8.21
C ASN A 665 62.46 9.76 8.04
N GLY A 666 62.60 9.12 6.88
CA GLY A 666 62.07 7.79 6.59
C GLY A 666 60.55 7.74 6.31
N MET A 667 59.88 8.88 6.16
CA MET A 667 58.44 8.89 5.82
C MET A 667 58.19 8.39 4.39
N ILE A 668 59.08 8.72 3.45
CA ILE A 668 59.04 8.19 2.07
C ILE A 668 60.07 7.06 1.93
N THR A 669 59.62 5.95 1.35
CA THR A 669 60.45 4.75 1.10
C THR A 669 60.65 4.54 -0.39
N GLY A 670 61.49 3.56 -0.76
CA GLY A 670 61.72 3.22 -2.16
C GLY A 670 60.46 2.69 -2.87
N GLU A 671 59.53 2.07 -2.14
CA GLU A 671 58.26 1.56 -2.70
C GLU A 671 57.26 2.69 -2.96
N SER A 672 57.36 3.80 -2.22
CA SER A 672 56.49 4.97 -2.34
C SER A 672 57.12 6.12 -3.12
N TRP A 673 58.19 5.87 -3.87
CA TRP A 673 58.85 6.84 -4.75
C TRP A 673 58.79 6.42 -6.22
N SER A 674 58.12 7.21 -7.06
CA SER A 674 58.10 7.01 -8.51
C SER A 674 58.15 8.35 -9.24
N VAL A 675 59.20 8.57 -10.02
CA VAL A 675 59.35 9.80 -10.82
C VAL A 675 59.72 9.40 -12.24
N THR A 676 58.82 9.68 -13.19
CA THR A 676 58.98 9.30 -14.60
C THR A 676 58.62 10.44 -15.53
N LYS A 677 59.29 10.52 -16.69
CA LYS A 677 59.01 11.52 -17.74
C LYS A 677 58.98 12.98 -17.24
N CYS A 678 59.71 13.28 -16.17
CA CYS A 678 59.87 14.62 -15.61
C CYS A 678 61.15 15.27 -16.14
N GLY A 679 61.33 16.58 -15.90
CA GLY A 679 62.53 17.32 -16.29
C GLY A 679 63.80 16.71 -15.72
N TYR A 680 63.75 16.31 -14.44
CA TYR A 680 64.70 15.41 -13.80
C TYR A 680 63.96 14.19 -13.24
N ASN A 681 64.52 12.99 -13.43
CA ASN A 681 63.94 11.71 -12.98
C ASN A 681 64.85 11.03 -11.94
N PRO A 682 65.02 11.60 -10.74
CA PRO A 682 65.81 10.98 -9.68
C PRO A 682 65.24 9.62 -9.28
N THR A 683 66.10 8.62 -9.20
CA THR A 683 65.77 7.38 -8.49
C THR A 683 65.72 7.64 -6.98
N PHE A 684 65.07 6.75 -6.22
CA PHE A 684 65.08 6.85 -4.76
C PHE A 684 66.51 6.87 -4.18
N GLN A 685 67.44 6.15 -4.80
CA GLN A 685 68.85 6.16 -4.40
C GLN A 685 69.51 7.54 -4.63
N ASN A 686 69.20 8.22 -5.74
CA ASN A 686 69.69 9.59 -5.97
C ASN A 686 69.21 10.55 -4.86
N MET A 687 67.96 10.42 -4.43
CA MET A 687 67.40 11.21 -3.33
C MET A 687 68.12 10.94 -2.00
N LYS A 688 68.43 9.67 -1.69
CA LYS A 688 69.24 9.31 -0.50
C LYS A 688 70.65 9.88 -0.55
N ASP A 689 71.24 9.90 -1.74
CA ASP A 689 72.58 10.44 -1.98
C ASP A 689 72.59 11.98 -2.12
N LYS A 690 71.47 12.64 -1.79
CA LYS A 690 71.26 14.10 -1.84
C LYS A 690 71.45 14.73 -3.23
N GLN A 691 71.28 13.93 -4.28
CA GLN A 691 71.28 14.38 -5.67
C GLN A 691 69.87 14.87 -6.04
N TYR A 692 69.48 16.03 -5.51
CA TYR A 692 68.12 16.54 -5.63
C TYR A 692 67.81 17.27 -6.93
N THR A 693 68.85 17.73 -7.63
CA THR A 693 68.74 18.54 -8.86
C THR A 693 69.38 17.80 -10.03
N GLN A 694 68.92 18.10 -11.25
CA GLN A 694 69.64 17.70 -12.46
C GLN A 694 71.08 18.26 -12.39
N GLN A 695 72.07 17.37 -12.48
CA GLN A 695 73.46 17.79 -12.69
C GLN A 695 73.67 17.97 -14.19
N ASP A 696 74.31 19.08 -14.58
CA ASP A 696 74.63 19.42 -15.97
C ASP A 696 75.50 18.37 -16.67
#